data_AF-S8A7V5-F1
#
_entry.id   AF-S8A7V5-F1
#
_cell.length_a   1.000
_cell.length_b   1.000
_cell.length_c   1.000
_cell.angle_alpha   90.00
_cell.angle_beta   90.00
_cell.angle_gamma   90.00
#
_symmetry.space_group_name_H-M   'P 1'
#
loop_
_entity.id
_entity.type
_entity.pdbx_description
1 polymer ?
#
loop_
_entity_poly.entity_id
_entity_poly.type
_entity_poly.pdbx_seq_one_letter_code
_entity_poly.pdbx_strand_id
1 'polypeptide(L)'
;MASATIEPPPNAPHTIGNKKQKATPSSFSDTSVLDTLAEDNEYATLKKLQRHLEYIQLQEEYIKDEQRSLKRELVRAQEEIKRIQSVPLVIGQFMEAIDQNTGIVQSSTGSNYVVRILSTLDRELLKPSSSVALHRHSNALVDILPPEADSSIAMLGQDEKPDVTYADVGGLDMQKQEIREAVELPLTHFDLYKQIGIDPPRGVLLYGPPGTGKTMLVKAVANSTTASFIRVVGSEFVQKYLGEGPRMVRDVFRMARENSPSIIFIDEIDAIATKRFDAQTGADREVQRILLELLNQMDGFDQTANVKVIMATNRADTLDPALLRPGRLDRKIEFPNLKDRRERRLIFTTIAAKMSLSPECDLDSLIVRNDPLSGAVIAAIMQEAGLRAVRKNRYNIIQADLEDAYSSQVKGGTEADKYVFSNQFNTNSISNDMPVSLTIDGTRFSDRYGREVLLRGVNLASDTKFPANPAVPSHISDDFFDGDNVSFVGRPFSLEEADTHFRRLRNWGYNTLRYLYTWEALEARGPGIYDEDYIAFTIDVLKKAGQYGFYVFMDPHQDVWSRFSGGSGAPMWTLYAVGLNPEAFDTTEAALVHNTYPNPAEFPKMIWATNYTRMVCQVMFTLFFAGRDFAPKAIINGQNIQDYLQSHYLNATLHLARRIKETGSLEDTVVIGWESFNEPNHGLIGYQALTKIPIDQQLQKGTSPTAWQAILTASGRACEVETWELGSMGSYRTGKVLVDPKGTQAWLNTNHEDTKYGWKRDPGWKLGECIWSQHGVWDATTDRLLRDDYFSKTPTGEQIDANVFCNRYFMGHWKNWACGVRSIHQNSFLFLQPPVWVIPPILDDETKLMGKIIYAPHYYDGLTLMSKKWNRFFNVDVLGVLRGKYLSPAFAVKFGETAIRNSMKEQLTAMKQEGLDNIGPTPCLFSEIGIPYDMDDKYAYRTGDYTSQTRASDANHFALEGALVSYTWWNYCALNDHQWGDQWNGEDLSIYGRDDTAPERESIETPPLEPYNDTPRDTLNTIDSTSLKGALSTTPMSTERLSTSIGSSMGTRAADAFIRPVPVKVSGKVSNYNFNLAQSVFSLTVTATSTTELSPTEVFVPLYHFPRDRLDVEITDGRWAYEDETQTLKWWHGSGNQVLKITGVKRFAQTFEDDTYFDMFKNVSCLIM
;
A
#
# COMPACT_ATOMS: atom_id res chain seq x y z
N MET A 1 59.77 9.96 54.71
CA MET A 1 61.00 10.77 54.87
C MET A 1 61.60 11.01 53.50
N ALA A 2 62.19 12.21 53.34
CA ALA A 2 62.93 12.74 52.18
C ALA A 2 62.12 13.30 51.00
N SER A 3 62.38 14.59 50.77
CA SER A 3 61.91 15.52 49.75
C SER A 3 62.61 15.30 48.41
N ALA A 4 61.92 15.61 47.29
CA ALA A 4 62.57 16.14 46.08
C ALA A 4 61.55 16.84 45.17
N THR A 5 61.62 18.17 45.12
CA THR A 5 61.19 19.03 44.01
C THR A 5 62.14 18.84 42.82
N ILE A 6 61.61 18.62 41.62
CA ILE A 6 62.36 18.77 40.35
C ILE A 6 61.43 19.42 39.31
N GLU A 7 61.90 20.56 38.79
CA GLU A 7 61.35 21.36 37.69
C GLU A 7 61.31 20.60 36.35
N PRO A 8 60.43 20.97 35.39
CA PRO A 8 60.54 20.49 34.02
C PRO A 8 61.61 21.30 33.22
N PRO A 9 62.46 20.64 32.40
CA PRO A 9 63.48 21.27 31.57
C PRO A 9 62.91 21.76 30.21
N PRO A 10 63.71 22.47 29.38
CA PRO A 10 63.26 23.62 28.60
C PRO A 10 62.73 23.30 27.20
N ASN A 11 61.93 24.24 26.69
CA ASN A 11 61.56 24.38 25.29
C ASN A 11 62.81 24.42 24.39
N ALA A 12 62.85 23.54 23.39
CA ALA A 12 63.67 23.69 22.19
C ALA A 12 62.86 23.29 20.93
N PRO A 13 63.15 23.90 19.78
CA PRO A 13 62.14 24.29 18.81
C PRO A 13 62.19 23.46 17.52
N HIS A 14 61.05 23.29 16.85
CA HIS A 14 61.01 22.88 15.44
C HIS A 14 60.05 23.76 14.62
N THR A 15 60.66 24.81 14.06
CA THR A 15 60.55 25.26 12.67
C THR A 15 59.16 25.43 12.06
N ILE A 16 58.54 26.59 12.31
CA ILE A 16 57.50 27.13 11.42
C ILE A 16 58.19 27.73 10.20
N GLY A 17 58.04 27.08 9.05
CA GLY A 17 58.40 27.64 7.75
C GLY A 17 57.54 28.85 7.45
N ASN A 18 58.17 30.02 7.36
CA ASN A 18 57.62 31.26 6.86
C ASN A 18 56.84 31.07 5.54
N LYS A 19 55.55 31.38 5.54
CA LYS A 19 54.84 31.87 4.35
C LYS A 19 54.15 33.20 4.68
N LYS A 20 54.88 34.27 4.34
CA LYS A 20 54.47 35.65 4.02
C LYS A 20 53.12 36.11 4.58
N GLN A 21 53.20 36.97 5.60
CA GLN A 21 52.26 38.07 5.78
C GLN A 21 52.09 38.81 4.45
N LYS A 22 50.88 38.77 3.87
CA LYS A 22 50.43 39.84 2.99
C LYS A 22 49.61 40.77 3.87
N ALA A 23 50.09 42.01 3.96
CA ALA A 23 49.50 43.09 4.71
C ALA A 23 48.01 43.24 4.40
N THR A 24 47.19 43.30 5.45
CA THR A 24 45.86 43.89 5.42
C THR A 24 46.00 45.38 5.06
N PRO A 25 45.41 45.88 3.96
CA PRO A 25 45.15 47.30 3.83
C PRO A 25 43.95 47.62 4.70
N SER A 26 44.21 48.29 5.82
CA SER A 26 43.22 49.00 6.62
C SER A 26 42.43 49.99 5.76
N SER A 27 41.12 50.04 5.99
CA SER A 27 40.18 51.13 5.65
C SER A 27 40.20 51.65 4.21
N PHE A 28 39.24 51.20 3.40
CA PHE A 28 38.79 51.93 2.21
C PHE A 28 37.40 52.52 2.47
N SER A 29 37.34 53.47 3.41
CA SER A 29 36.29 54.48 3.47
C SER A 29 36.84 55.75 2.83
N ASP A 30 36.39 56.10 1.63
CA ASP A 30 36.28 57.49 1.15
C ASP A 30 35.85 57.51 -0.33
N THR A 31 34.54 57.39 -0.57
CA THR A 31 33.90 57.76 -1.84
C THR A 31 33.49 59.25 -1.87
N SER A 32 33.99 60.05 -0.93
CA SER A 32 33.57 61.44 -0.68
C SER A 32 34.39 62.52 -1.42
N VAL A 33 35.31 62.15 -2.32
CA VAL A 33 36.28 63.12 -2.91
C VAL A 33 36.11 63.35 -4.43
N LEU A 34 34.96 63.04 -5.03
CA LEU A 34 34.82 63.11 -6.51
C LEU A 34 33.81 64.12 -7.06
N ASP A 35 33.18 64.94 -6.21
CA ASP A 35 32.07 65.83 -6.59
C ASP A 35 32.45 67.29 -6.91
N THR A 36 33.72 67.60 -7.14
CA THR A 36 34.13 68.97 -7.49
C THR A 36 34.95 69.03 -8.77
N LEU A 37 34.25 69.21 -9.90
CA LEU A 37 34.49 70.18 -10.98
C LEU A 37 33.71 69.74 -12.22
N ALA A 38 32.79 70.59 -12.68
CA ALA A 38 32.11 70.45 -13.96
C ALA A 38 33.05 70.86 -15.10
N GLU A 39 33.12 70.08 -16.19
CA GLU A 39 33.66 70.53 -17.48
C GLU A 39 33.31 69.52 -18.62
N ASP A 40 32.15 69.77 -19.26
CA ASP A 40 31.76 69.65 -20.68
C ASP A 40 32.56 68.76 -21.66
N ASN A 41 32.89 67.51 -21.32
CA ASN A 41 33.32 66.54 -22.33
C ASN A 41 32.81 65.12 -22.03
N GLU A 42 31.74 64.71 -22.74
CA GLU A 42 31.11 63.40 -22.61
C GLU A 42 32.11 62.24 -22.76
N TYR A 43 33.16 62.40 -23.56
CA TYR A 43 34.21 61.40 -23.74
C TYR A 43 35.07 61.19 -22.48
N ALA A 44 35.37 62.27 -21.73
CA ALA A 44 36.11 62.18 -20.49
C ALA A 44 35.28 61.49 -19.39
N THR A 45 33.98 61.80 -19.34
CA THR A 45 33.01 61.15 -18.44
C THR A 45 32.87 59.67 -18.78
N LEU A 46 32.78 59.30 -20.07
CA LEU A 46 32.73 57.92 -20.51
C LEU A 46 34.00 57.14 -20.14
N LYS A 47 35.20 57.72 -20.35
CA LYS A 47 36.47 57.12 -19.91
C LYS A 47 36.56 56.94 -18.40
N LYS A 48 36.02 57.89 -17.61
CA LYS A 48 35.97 57.82 -16.14
C LYS A 48 35.03 56.71 -15.68
N LEU A 49 33.83 56.64 -16.27
CA LEU A 49 32.86 55.58 -16.00
C LEU A 49 33.37 54.20 -16.44
N GLN A 50 34.08 54.10 -17.56
CA GLN A 50 34.68 52.85 -18.03
C GLN A 50 35.75 52.33 -17.06
N ARG A 51 36.61 53.20 -16.52
CA ARG A 51 37.57 52.82 -15.46
C ARG A 51 36.87 52.41 -14.16
N HIS A 52 35.78 53.07 -13.82
CA HIS A 52 34.99 52.73 -12.65
C HIS A 52 34.29 51.37 -12.81
N LEU A 53 33.78 51.09 -14.01
CA LEU A 53 33.19 49.81 -14.37
C LEU A 53 34.22 48.68 -14.35
N GLU A 54 35.42 48.91 -14.90
CA GLU A 54 36.55 47.97 -14.79
C GLU A 54 36.94 47.70 -13.32
N TYR A 55 36.97 48.72 -12.47
CA TYR A 55 37.25 48.57 -11.05
C TYR A 55 36.17 47.74 -10.33
N ILE A 56 34.90 48.03 -10.57
CA ILE A 56 33.78 47.30 -9.98
C ILE A 56 33.77 45.84 -10.47
N GLN A 57 34.04 45.60 -11.75
CA GLN A 57 34.14 44.25 -12.30
C GLN A 57 35.25 43.44 -11.64
N LEU A 58 36.39 44.06 -11.37
CA LEU A 58 37.52 43.40 -10.69
C LEU A 58 37.20 43.11 -9.22
N GLN A 59 36.47 44.00 -8.54
CA GLN A 59 35.95 43.72 -7.19
C GLN A 59 34.91 42.60 -7.19
N GLU A 60 34.00 42.59 -8.17
CA GLU A 60 32.99 41.56 -8.31
C GLU A 60 33.64 40.18 -8.54
N GLU A 61 34.67 40.11 -9.40
CA GLU A 61 35.42 38.88 -9.65
C GLU A 61 36.15 38.38 -8.40
N TYR A 62 36.81 39.29 -7.66
CA TYR A 62 37.46 38.95 -6.39
C TYR A 62 36.47 38.40 -5.35
N ILE A 63 35.33 39.07 -5.17
CA ILE A 63 34.27 38.62 -4.25
C ILE A 63 33.68 37.28 -4.70
N LYS A 64 33.49 37.06 -6.02
CA LYS A 64 33.01 35.77 -6.56
C LYS A 64 34.01 34.64 -6.29
N ASP A 65 35.29 34.91 -6.35
CA ASP A 65 36.33 33.92 -6.06
C ASP A 65 36.45 33.64 -4.56
N GLU A 66 36.37 34.67 -3.72
CA GLU A 66 36.32 34.51 -2.26
C GLU A 66 35.07 33.76 -1.82
N GLN A 67 33.89 34.08 -2.39
CA GLN A 67 32.66 33.33 -2.17
C GLN A 67 32.79 31.86 -2.61
N ARG A 68 33.46 31.59 -3.75
CA ARG A 68 33.73 30.21 -4.18
C ARG A 68 34.63 29.47 -3.20
N SER A 69 35.66 30.12 -2.66
CA SER A 69 36.55 29.54 -1.66
C SER A 69 35.81 29.25 -0.34
N LEU A 70 35.09 30.25 0.18
CA LEU A 70 34.31 30.14 1.42
C LEU A 70 33.21 29.09 1.30
N LYS A 71 32.54 28.98 0.14
CA LYS A 71 31.57 27.90 -0.10
C LYS A 71 32.22 26.52 -0.05
N ARG A 72 33.45 26.36 -0.58
CA ARG A 72 34.17 25.07 -0.49
C ARG A 72 34.58 24.74 0.95
N GLU A 73 35.03 25.72 1.71
CA GLU A 73 35.36 25.53 3.14
C GLU A 73 34.12 25.21 3.97
N LEU A 74 33.01 25.90 3.71
CA LEU A 74 31.72 25.63 4.35
C LEU A 74 31.24 24.21 4.08
N VAL A 75 31.32 23.74 2.83
CA VAL A 75 30.95 22.35 2.48
C VAL A 75 31.83 21.35 3.21
N ARG A 76 33.15 21.57 3.28
CA ARG A 76 34.06 20.69 4.04
C ARG A 76 33.76 20.68 5.53
N ALA A 77 33.52 21.84 6.13
CA ALA A 77 33.16 21.96 7.53
C ALA A 77 31.79 21.29 7.83
N GLN A 78 30.82 21.43 6.93
CA GLN A 78 29.53 20.75 7.01
C GLN A 78 29.66 19.22 6.90
N GLU A 79 30.53 18.71 6.02
CA GLU A 79 30.83 17.28 5.91
C GLU A 79 31.50 16.73 7.18
N GLU A 80 32.34 17.53 7.84
CA GLU A 80 32.94 17.16 9.13
C GLU A 80 31.90 17.14 10.26
N ILE A 81 31.03 18.15 10.35
CA ILE A 81 29.92 18.18 11.31
C ILE A 81 28.97 16.99 11.06
N LYS A 82 28.63 16.71 9.80
CA LYS A 82 27.76 15.59 9.44
C LYS A 82 28.37 14.24 9.80
N ARG A 83 29.69 14.09 9.68
CA ARG A 83 30.39 12.89 10.16
C ARG A 83 30.25 12.72 11.67
N ILE A 84 30.36 13.80 12.44
CA ILE A 84 30.16 13.78 13.90
C ILE A 84 28.70 13.45 14.25
N GLN A 85 27.73 13.95 13.49
CA GLN A 85 26.29 13.69 13.67
C GLN A 85 25.83 12.31 13.17
N SER A 86 26.60 11.64 12.31
CA SER A 86 26.21 10.37 11.67
C SER A 86 26.33 9.11 12.56
N VAL A 87 26.88 9.25 13.76
CA VAL A 87 26.95 8.18 14.77
C VAL A 87 25.56 8.03 15.41
N PRO A 88 25.08 6.82 15.76
CA PRO A 88 23.80 6.65 16.44
C PRO A 88 23.66 7.62 17.63
N LEU A 89 22.61 8.45 17.60
CA LEU A 89 22.31 9.45 18.61
C LEU A 89 21.32 8.89 19.64
N VAL A 90 21.54 9.20 20.90
CA VAL A 90 20.66 8.84 22.01
C VAL A 90 19.83 10.07 22.38
N ILE A 91 18.52 9.91 22.50
CA ILE A 91 17.63 11.01 22.92
C ILE A 91 17.71 11.15 24.44
N GLY A 92 17.90 12.39 24.89
CA GLY A 92 17.85 12.77 26.30
C GLY A 92 17.07 14.07 26.51
N GLN A 93 16.78 14.39 27.77
CA GLN A 93 16.17 15.65 28.17
C GLN A 93 17.19 16.52 28.89
N PHE A 94 17.35 17.75 28.40
CA PHE A 94 18.23 18.72 29.03
C PHE A 94 17.61 19.20 30.34
N MET A 95 18.37 19.10 31.44
CA MET A 95 17.89 19.49 32.77
C MET A 95 18.35 20.91 33.11
N GLU A 96 19.66 21.10 33.23
CA GLU A 96 20.26 22.34 33.71
C GLU A 96 21.67 22.53 33.16
N ALA A 97 22.09 23.78 32.91
CA ALA A 97 23.46 24.11 32.51
C ALA A 97 24.33 24.29 33.76
N ILE A 98 25.46 23.59 33.84
CA ILE A 98 26.42 23.76 34.94
C ILE A 98 27.37 24.92 34.62
N ASP A 99 27.94 24.92 33.41
CA ASP A 99 28.88 25.94 32.95
C ASP A 99 28.71 26.19 31.43
N GLN A 100 29.60 27.01 30.85
CA GLN A 100 29.52 27.38 29.43
C GLN A 100 29.71 26.21 28.47
N ASN A 101 30.32 25.10 28.88
CA ASN A 101 30.68 23.98 28.02
C ASN A 101 30.07 22.65 28.49
N THR A 102 29.31 22.64 29.58
CA THR A 102 28.86 21.44 30.28
C THR A 102 27.47 21.62 30.87
N GLY A 103 26.60 20.63 30.67
CA GLY A 103 25.24 20.62 31.21
C GLY A 103 24.83 19.24 31.70
N ILE A 104 23.73 19.17 32.44
CA ILE A 104 23.14 17.93 32.93
C ILE A 104 22.03 17.52 31.95
N VAL A 105 22.12 16.29 31.45
CA VAL A 105 21.08 15.68 30.61
C VAL A 105 20.64 14.38 31.25
N GLN A 106 19.32 14.18 31.29
CA GLN A 106 18.71 12.91 31.65
C GLN A 106 18.57 12.07 30.38
N SER A 107 19.22 10.91 30.35
CA SER A 107 19.05 9.95 29.25
C SER A 107 17.65 9.31 29.31
N SER A 108 17.14 8.88 28.16
CA SER A 108 15.94 8.04 28.04
C SER A 108 16.00 6.74 28.87
N THR A 109 17.20 6.30 29.26
CA THR A 109 17.44 5.18 30.18
C THR A 109 17.31 5.55 31.67
N GLY A 110 16.87 6.77 32.00
CA GLY A 110 16.60 7.25 33.36
C GLY A 110 17.83 7.68 34.16
N SER A 111 19.03 7.58 33.60
CA SER A 111 20.29 8.02 34.24
C SER A 111 20.64 9.47 33.88
N ASN A 112 21.12 10.23 34.86
CA ASN A 112 21.58 11.61 34.66
C ASN A 112 23.08 11.62 34.33
N TYR A 113 23.45 12.28 33.24
CA TYR A 113 24.83 12.44 32.79
C TYR A 113 25.23 13.91 32.79
N VAL A 114 26.48 14.17 33.18
CA VAL A 114 27.13 15.47 32.96
C VAL A 114 27.80 15.41 31.58
N VAL A 115 27.30 16.23 30.66
CA VAL A 115 27.62 16.14 29.23
C VAL A 115 28.25 17.43 28.73
N ARG A 116 29.19 17.30 27.80
CA ARG A 116 29.81 18.46 27.13
C ARG A 116 28.89 18.98 26.04
N ILE A 117 28.65 20.29 26.00
CA ILE A 117 27.87 20.98 24.97
C ILE A 117 28.80 21.35 23.82
N LEU A 118 28.50 20.90 22.59
CA LEU A 118 29.28 21.27 21.41
C LEU A 118 29.09 22.75 21.07
N SER A 119 30.16 23.40 20.62
CA SER A 119 30.14 24.83 20.25
C SER A 119 29.32 25.14 19.00
N THR A 120 28.88 24.11 18.27
CA THR A 120 28.02 24.22 17.08
C THR A 120 26.57 24.53 17.43
N LEU A 121 26.17 24.37 18.69
CA LEU A 121 24.80 24.54 19.15
C LEU A 121 24.50 25.97 19.60
N ASP A 122 23.32 26.45 19.22
CA ASP A 122 22.79 27.69 19.76
C ASP A 122 22.29 27.48 21.19
N ARG A 123 22.93 28.17 22.12
CA ARG A 123 22.70 28.02 23.57
C ARG A 123 21.43 28.72 24.02
N GLU A 124 20.94 29.72 23.28
CA GLU A 124 19.74 30.46 23.66
C GLU A 124 18.47 29.60 23.51
N LEU A 125 18.52 28.61 22.61
CA LEU A 125 17.44 27.65 22.38
C LEU A 125 17.39 26.53 23.43
N LEU A 126 18.44 26.38 24.23
CA LEU A 126 18.63 25.27 25.15
C LEU A 126 17.98 25.57 26.51
N LYS A 127 16.66 25.30 26.62
CA LYS A 127 15.88 25.51 27.85
C LYS A 127 15.77 24.21 28.68
N PRO A 128 15.56 24.30 30.00
CA PRO A 128 15.22 23.13 30.81
C PRO A 128 14.04 22.36 30.21
N SER A 129 14.12 21.02 30.23
CA SER A 129 13.19 20.07 29.59
C SER A 129 13.18 20.06 28.05
N SER A 130 14.15 20.68 27.38
CA SER A 130 14.28 20.56 25.92
C SER A 130 14.77 19.15 25.55
N SER A 131 14.19 18.56 24.51
CA SER A 131 14.67 17.31 23.93
C SER A 131 16.01 17.57 23.23
N VAL A 132 17.03 16.78 23.56
CA VAL A 132 18.38 16.94 23.02
C VAL A 132 18.93 15.60 22.54
N ALA A 133 19.73 15.65 21.48
CA ALA A 133 20.42 14.50 20.93
C ALA A 133 21.83 14.39 21.53
N LEU A 134 22.13 13.24 22.11
CA LEU A 134 23.42 12.91 22.70
C LEU A 134 24.21 11.96 21.78
N HIS A 135 25.53 12.14 21.73
CA HIS A 135 26.41 11.20 21.05
C HIS A 135 26.56 9.89 21.86
N ARG A 136 26.30 8.72 21.26
CA ARG A 136 26.25 7.42 21.97
C ARG A 136 27.48 7.03 22.79
N HIS A 137 28.69 7.42 22.38
CA HIS A 137 29.93 7.01 23.06
C HIS A 137 30.48 8.05 24.05
N SER A 138 30.27 9.34 23.77
CA SER A 138 30.83 10.43 24.58
C SER A 138 29.78 11.14 25.42
N ASN A 139 28.50 10.78 25.25
CA ASN A 139 27.33 11.45 25.79
C ASN A 139 27.32 12.97 25.55
N ALA A 140 28.12 13.50 24.63
CA ALA A 140 28.15 14.93 24.34
C ALA A 140 26.84 15.38 23.68
N LEU A 141 26.39 16.60 24.00
CA LEU A 141 25.19 17.19 23.43
C LEU A 141 25.51 17.67 22.01
N VAL A 142 24.85 17.06 21.02
CA VAL A 142 25.12 17.25 19.58
C VAL A 142 24.10 18.15 18.93
N ASP A 143 22.82 17.96 19.26
CA ASP A 143 21.71 18.68 18.64
C ASP A 143 20.57 18.96 19.62
N ILE A 144 19.77 20.00 19.34
CA ILE A 144 18.53 20.30 20.06
C ILE A 144 17.39 19.84 19.16
N LEU A 145 16.62 18.87 19.64
CA LEU A 145 15.49 18.35 18.90
C LEU A 145 14.30 19.29 19.06
N PRO A 146 13.51 19.55 18.00
CA PRO A 146 12.27 20.28 18.16
C PRO A 146 11.38 19.56 19.17
N PRO A 147 10.64 20.31 20.01
CA PRO A 147 9.74 19.71 20.98
C PRO A 147 8.75 18.81 20.25
N GLU A 148 8.62 17.57 20.70
CA GLU A 148 7.60 16.63 20.21
C GLU A 148 6.23 17.26 20.46
N ALA A 149 5.70 17.98 19.48
CA ALA A 149 4.28 18.27 19.42
C ALA A 149 3.61 16.94 19.09
N ASP A 150 2.77 16.48 20.01
CA ASP A 150 2.06 15.23 19.83
C ASP A 150 1.24 15.27 18.54
N SER A 151 1.37 14.25 17.71
CA SER A 151 0.72 14.14 16.39
C SER A 151 -0.81 14.21 16.46
N SER A 152 -1.38 14.12 17.66
CA SER A 152 -2.81 14.28 17.94
C SER A 152 -3.30 15.74 17.94
N ILE A 153 -2.41 16.73 18.04
CA ILE A 153 -2.81 18.14 18.16
C ILE A 153 -2.73 18.81 16.78
N ALA A 154 -3.83 18.80 16.04
CA ALA A 154 -3.93 19.47 14.75
C ALA A 154 -4.18 20.98 14.93
N MET A 155 -3.19 21.82 14.58
CA MET A 155 -3.45 23.24 14.30
C MET A 155 -4.09 23.37 12.92
N LEU A 156 -5.24 24.01 12.86
CA LEU A 156 -5.86 24.37 11.58
C LEU A 156 -5.00 25.48 10.94
N GLY A 157 -4.44 25.20 9.77
CA GLY A 157 -3.70 26.18 8.98
C GLY A 157 -4.60 27.34 8.52
N GLN A 158 -4.01 28.43 8.03
CA GLN A 158 -4.79 29.54 7.45
C GLN A 158 -5.68 29.10 6.27
N ASP A 159 -5.30 28.01 5.59
CA ASP A 159 -6.02 27.41 4.46
C ASP A 159 -7.14 26.42 4.86
N GLU A 160 -7.27 26.09 6.16
CA GLU A 160 -8.27 25.14 6.69
C GLU A 160 -9.36 25.83 7.54
N LYS A 161 -9.50 27.17 7.43
CA LYS A 161 -10.55 27.90 8.16
C LYS A 161 -11.95 27.42 7.74
N PRO A 162 -12.88 27.22 8.68
CA PRO A 162 -14.24 26.77 8.34
C PRO A 162 -15.01 27.84 7.57
N ASP A 163 -15.62 27.48 6.43
CA ASP A 163 -16.37 28.37 5.52
C ASP A 163 -17.67 28.98 6.10
N VAL A 164 -18.01 28.71 7.37
CA VAL A 164 -19.28 29.14 7.96
C VAL A 164 -19.20 30.61 8.34
N THR A 165 -20.18 31.42 7.94
CA THR A 165 -20.30 32.83 8.32
C THR A 165 -21.44 33.07 9.30
N TYR A 166 -21.51 34.25 9.93
CA TYR A 166 -22.65 34.61 10.79
C TYR A 166 -24.00 34.65 10.06
N ALA A 167 -23.99 34.82 8.72
CA ALA A 167 -25.19 34.81 7.89
C ALA A 167 -25.75 33.38 7.70
N ASP A 168 -24.88 32.37 7.80
CA ASP A 168 -25.26 30.96 7.71
C ASP A 168 -25.94 30.42 8.97
N VAL A 169 -25.83 31.14 10.09
CA VAL A 169 -26.51 30.81 11.35
C VAL A 169 -27.86 31.53 11.38
N GLY A 170 -28.97 30.81 11.24
CA GLY A 170 -30.31 31.40 11.35
C GLY A 170 -30.70 31.69 12.81
N GLY A 171 -31.17 32.91 13.12
CA GLY A 171 -31.61 33.31 14.47
C GLY A 171 -30.47 33.53 15.48
N LEU A 172 -30.76 33.34 16.77
CA LEU A 172 -29.82 33.45 17.90
C LEU A 172 -29.12 34.82 18.02
N ASP A 173 -29.84 35.90 17.73
CA ASP A 173 -29.27 37.26 17.66
C ASP A 173 -28.62 37.69 18.98
N MET A 174 -29.24 37.33 20.12
CA MET A 174 -28.70 37.61 21.45
C MET A 174 -27.39 36.86 21.70
N GLN A 175 -27.34 35.56 21.42
CA GLN A 175 -26.15 34.72 21.61
C GLN A 175 -25.01 35.13 20.66
N LYS A 176 -25.33 35.53 19.42
CA LYS A 176 -24.36 36.09 18.48
C LYS A 176 -23.75 37.39 19.00
N GLN A 177 -24.56 38.26 19.58
CA GLN A 177 -24.04 39.50 20.16
C GLN A 177 -23.13 39.21 21.35
N GLU A 178 -23.55 38.34 22.28
CA GLU A 178 -22.75 37.99 23.46
C GLU A 178 -21.40 37.36 23.12
N ILE A 179 -21.35 36.46 22.13
CA ILE A 179 -20.08 35.83 21.72
C ILE A 179 -19.14 36.81 21.01
N ARG A 180 -19.69 37.77 20.24
CA ARG A 180 -18.90 38.82 19.59
C ARG A 180 -18.28 39.76 20.62
N GLU A 181 -19.05 40.19 21.60
CA GLU A 181 -18.56 41.05 22.68
C GLU A 181 -17.52 40.34 23.56
N ALA A 182 -17.61 39.02 23.71
CA ALA A 182 -16.70 38.24 24.53
C ALA A 182 -15.39 37.84 23.83
N VAL A 183 -15.43 37.59 22.52
CA VAL A 183 -14.30 37.02 21.77
C VAL A 183 -13.76 37.98 20.69
N GLU A 184 -14.62 38.51 19.84
CA GLU A 184 -14.21 39.32 18.67
C GLU A 184 -13.79 40.74 19.06
N LEU A 185 -14.56 41.41 19.92
CA LEU A 185 -14.31 42.80 20.32
C LEU A 185 -12.99 42.96 21.07
N PRO A 186 -12.60 42.06 22.01
CA PRO A 186 -11.28 42.11 22.64
C PRO A 186 -10.10 41.90 21.68
N LEU A 187 -10.28 41.11 20.62
CA LEU A 187 -9.23 40.82 19.65
C LEU A 187 -9.06 41.93 18.61
N THR A 188 -10.17 42.55 18.18
CA THR A 188 -10.18 43.61 17.16
C THR A 188 -9.93 45.00 17.73
N HIS A 189 -10.45 45.29 18.94
CA HIS A 189 -10.44 46.63 19.54
C HIS A 189 -9.93 46.59 20.99
N PHE A 190 -8.77 45.97 21.22
CA PHE A 190 -8.15 45.85 22.54
C PHE A 190 -7.92 47.21 23.24
N ASP A 191 -7.63 48.27 22.46
CA ASP A 191 -7.35 49.61 22.99
C ASP A 191 -8.55 50.22 23.74
N LEU A 192 -9.79 49.87 23.38
CA LEU A 192 -11.00 50.34 24.09
C LEU A 192 -11.05 49.80 25.52
N TYR A 193 -10.71 48.52 25.72
CA TYR A 193 -10.66 47.90 27.05
C TYR A 193 -9.56 48.53 27.91
N LYS A 194 -8.40 48.80 27.30
CA LYS A 194 -7.26 49.44 27.97
C LYS A 194 -7.57 50.89 28.39
N GLN A 195 -8.30 51.66 27.58
CA GLN A 195 -8.73 53.02 27.90
C GLN A 195 -9.77 53.06 29.03
N ILE A 196 -10.70 52.09 29.05
CA ILE A 196 -11.73 51.98 30.09
C ILE A 196 -11.15 51.38 31.39
N GLY A 197 -10.04 50.65 31.30
CA GLY A 197 -9.37 50.02 32.44
C GLY A 197 -10.08 48.74 32.92
N ILE A 198 -10.78 48.05 32.03
CA ILE A 198 -11.46 46.79 32.32
C ILE A 198 -10.73 45.62 31.63
N ASP A 199 -10.62 44.50 32.32
CA ASP A 199 -10.07 43.28 31.73
C ASP A 199 -11.10 42.64 30.79
N PRO A 200 -10.70 42.23 29.56
CA PRO A 200 -11.58 41.48 28.68
C PRO A 200 -11.85 40.08 29.27
N PRO A 201 -13.04 39.50 29.03
CA PRO A 201 -13.38 38.18 29.55
C PRO A 201 -12.39 37.12 29.06
N ARG A 202 -12.03 36.17 29.93
CA ARG A 202 -11.02 35.13 29.66
C ARG A 202 -11.60 33.91 28.93
N GLY A 203 -12.81 33.51 29.30
CA GLY A 203 -13.46 32.34 28.73
C GLY A 203 -14.98 32.41 28.63
N VAL A 204 -15.52 31.65 27.68
CA VAL A 204 -16.95 31.57 27.37
C VAL A 204 -17.42 30.12 27.44
N LEU A 205 -18.52 29.88 28.15
CA LEU A 205 -19.21 28.58 28.21
C LEU A 205 -20.50 28.64 27.39
N LEU A 206 -20.61 27.78 26.38
CA LEU A 206 -21.82 27.56 25.59
C LEU A 206 -22.54 26.31 26.12
N TYR A 207 -23.80 26.46 26.53
CA TYR A 207 -24.58 25.32 27.03
C TYR A 207 -26.01 25.33 26.55
N GLY A 208 -26.60 24.14 26.44
CA GLY A 208 -28.00 23.96 26.05
C GLY A 208 -28.22 22.62 25.35
N PRO A 209 -29.46 22.31 24.96
CA PRO A 209 -29.83 21.05 24.31
C PRO A 209 -28.99 20.76 23.04
N PRO A 210 -28.81 19.48 22.66
CA PRO A 210 -28.11 19.12 21.43
C PRO A 210 -28.86 19.63 20.19
N GLY A 211 -28.13 19.93 19.11
CA GLY A 211 -28.73 20.37 17.85
C GLY A 211 -29.22 21.82 17.79
N THR A 212 -28.79 22.68 18.73
CA THR A 212 -29.10 24.13 18.80
C THR A 212 -28.05 25.03 18.11
N GLY A 213 -26.98 24.47 17.53
CA GLY A 213 -26.01 25.24 16.73
C GLY A 213 -24.78 25.78 17.48
N LYS A 214 -24.48 25.29 18.69
CA LYS A 214 -23.29 25.70 19.50
C LYS A 214 -21.98 25.66 18.70
N THR A 215 -21.65 24.50 18.12
CA THR A 215 -20.44 24.31 17.32
C THR A 215 -20.43 25.15 16.03
N MET A 216 -21.60 25.37 15.42
CA MET A 216 -21.72 26.19 14.19
C MET A 216 -21.47 27.67 14.47
N LEU A 217 -21.92 28.19 15.62
CA LEU A 217 -21.66 29.57 16.03
C LEU A 217 -20.16 29.83 16.26
N VAL A 218 -19.45 28.87 16.87
CA VAL A 218 -18.00 29.01 17.10
C VAL A 218 -17.22 28.97 15.78
N LYS A 219 -17.61 28.12 14.82
CA LYS A 219 -17.02 28.12 13.48
C LYS A 219 -17.20 29.48 12.77
N ALA A 220 -18.36 30.12 12.93
CA ALA A 220 -18.59 31.46 12.39
C ALA A 220 -17.69 32.54 13.03
N VAL A 221 -17.41 32.44 14.34
CA VAL A 221 -16.45 33.32 15.03
C VAL A 221 -15.02 33.08 14.55
N ALA A 222 -14.65 31.81 14.31
CA ALA A 222 -13.32 31.46 13.79
C ALA A 222 -13.09 32.02 12.38
N ASN A 223 -14.13 32.06 11.55
CA ASN A 223 -14.07 32.65 10.21
C ASN A 223 -13.98 34.19 10.25
N SER A 224 -14.72 34.85 11.16
CA SER A 224 -14.70 36.31 11.28
C SER A 224 -13.42 36.86 11.92
N THR A 225 -12.61 36.02 12.55
CA THR A 225 -11.39 36.42 13.27
C THR A 225 -10.11 36.03 12.52
N THR A 226 -9.07 36.86 12.66
CA THR A 226 -7.73 36.59 12.11
C THR A 226 -6.85 35.76 13.05
N ALA A 227 -7.35 35.42 14.24
CA ALA A 227 -6.65 34.66 15.26
C ALA A 227 -6.48 33.18 14.88
N SER A 228 -5.43 32.55 15.41
CA SER A 228 -5.16 31.11 15.24
C SER A 228 -6.25 30.31 15.96
N PHE A 229 -6.89 29.36 15.27
CA PHE A 229 -8.00 28.59 15.84
C PHE A 229 -7.57 27.15 16.17
N ILE A 230 -7.62 26.80 17.45
CA ILE A 230 -7.26 25.47 17.96
C ILE A 230 -8.54 24.78 18.43
N ARG A 231 -8.90 23.66 17.80
CA ARG A 231 -10.07 22.86 18.16
C ARG A 231 -9.63 21.56 18.82
N VAL A 232 -10.22 21.24 19.96
CA VAL A 232 -10.01 19.96 20.67
C VAL A 232 -11.35 19.42 21.14
N VAL A 233 -11.55 18.10 21.11
CA VAL A 233 -12.74 17.46 21.70
C VAL A 233 -12.40 16.99 23.12
N GLY A 234 -13.29 17.21 24.09
CA GLY A 234 -13.05 16.91 25.51
C GLY A 234 -12.62 15.46 25.78
N SER A 235 -13.14 14.51 25.01
CA SER A 235 -12.76 13.09 25.10
C SER A 235 -11.32 12.80 24.67
N GLU A 236 -10.70 13.64 23.83
CA GLU A 236 -9.32 13.44 23.35
C GLU A 236 -8.28 13.62 24.46
N PHE A 237 -8.62 14.33 25.54
CA PHE A 237 -7.74 14.45 26.71
C PHE A 237 -7.69 13.17 27.56
N VAL A 238 -8.65 12.25 27.40
CA VAL A 238 -8.71 11.00 28.17
C VAL A 238 -7.88 9.94 27.46
N GLN A 239 -6.65 9.74 27.93
CA GLN A 239 -5.71 8.78 27.37
C GLN A 239 -5.52 7.54 28.26
N LYS A 240 -5.06 6.43 27.66
CA LYS A 240 -4.79 5.18 28.37
C LYS A 240 -3.54 5.29 29.27
N TYR A 241 -2.59 6.16 28.92
CA TYR A 241 -1.35 6.31 29.67
C TYR A 241 -1.50 7.38 30.76
N LEU A 242 -1.11 7.00 31.97
CA LEU A 242 -1.20 7.87 33.15
C LEU A 242 -0.28 9.09 32.99
N GLY A 243 -0.82 10.31 33.11
CA GLY A 243 -0.08 11.56 32.99
C GLY A 243 0.00 12.15 31.57
N GLU A 244 -0.48 11.43 30.55
CA GLU A 244 -0.51 11.91 29.17
C GLU A 244 -1.58 12.98 28.98
N GLY A 245 -2.78 12.81 29.54
CA GLY A 245 -3.85 13.80 29.49
C GLY A 245 -3.44 15.19 30.03
N PRO A 246 -2.87 15.29 31.26
CA PRO A 246 -2.32 16.56 31.77
C PRO A 246 -1.15 17.12 30.94
N ARG A 247 -0.35 16.29 30.27
CA ARG A 247 0.69 16.75 29.33
C ARG A 247 0.05 17.41 28.10
N MET A 248 -0.95 16.77 27.49
CA MET A 248 -1.68 17.31 26.34
C MET A 248 -2.30 18.67 26.65
N VAL A 249 -2.91 18.85 27.82
CA VAL A 249 -3.46 20.15 28.25
C VAL A 249 -2.37 21.23 28.26
N ARG A 250 -1.18 20.94 28.80
CA ARG A 250 -0.05 21.89 28.80
C ARG A 250 0.43 22.21 27.38
N ASP A 251 0.43 21.22 26.50
CA ASP A 251 0.91 21.36 25.13
C ASP A 251 -0.06 22.22 24.29
N VAL A 252 -1.38 22.02 24.43
CA VAL A 252 -2.42 22.85 23.76
C VAL A 252 -2.29 24.33 24.17
N PHE A 253 -2.14 24.61 25.47
CA PHE A 253 -1.99 25.98 25.96
C PHE A 253 -0.61 26.58 25.64
N ARG A 254 0.45 25.77 25.53
CA ARG A 254 1.75 26.24 25.04
C ARG A 254 1.65 26.66 23.57
N MET A 255 1.07 25.81 22.73
CA MET A 255 0.89 26.07 21.31
C MET A 255 0.01 27.30 21.04
N ALA A 256 -1.04 27.48 21.85
CA ALA A 256 -1.89 28.67 21.79
C ALA A 256 -1.12 29.97 22.11
N ARG A 257 -0.17 29.92 23.06
CA ARG A 257 0.67 31.07 23.44
C ARG A 257 1.68 31.43 22.35
N GLU A 258 2.32 30.42 21.76
CA GLU A 258 3.28 30.61 20.66
C GLU A 258 2.61 31.24 19.42
N ASN A 259 1.32 30.95 19.21
CA ASN A 259 0.54 31.42 18.06
C ASN A 259 -0.47 32.54 18.41
N SER A 260 -0.20 33.30 19.48
CA SER A 260 -1.07 34.41 19.93
C SER A 260 -1.08 35.57 18.90
N PRO A 261 -2.25 36.15 18.55
CA PRO A 261 -3.58 35.93 19.13
C PRO A 261 -4.23 34.61 18.70
N SER A 262 -4.83 33.88 19.64
CA SER A 262 -5.39 32.55 19.39
C SER A 262 -6.69 32.27 20.17
N ILE A 263 -7.52 31.37 19.62
CA ILE A 263 -8.78 30.91 20.19
C ILE A 263 -8.70 29.40 20.38
N ILE A 264 -8.89 28.93 21.63
CA ILE A 264 -8.99 27.52 21.98
C ILE A 264 -10.48 27.17 22.10
N PHE A 265 -10.96 26.24 21.27
CA PHE A 265 -12.31 25.71 21.34
C PHE A 265 -12.30 24.25 21.83
N ILE A 266 -12.90 24.01 23.00
CA ILE A 266 -13.07 22.67 23.57
C ILE A 266 -14.55 22.27 23.47
N ASP A 267 -14.85 21.31 22.60
CA ASP A 267 -16.20 20.74 22.47
C ASP A 267 -16.38 19.58 23.46
N GLU A 268 -17.61 19.28 23.88
CA GLU A 268 -17.93 18.17 24.80
C GLU A 268 -17.09 18.13 26.11
N ILE A 269 -16.94 19.30 26.76
CA ILE A 269 -16.14 19.43 27.99
C ILE A 269 -16.65 18.54 29.14
N ASP A 270 -17.92 18.12 29.10
CA ASP A 270 -18.53 17.21 30.09
C ASP A 270 -17.87 15.82 30.15
N ALA A 271 -17.07 15.43 29.15
CA ALA A 271 -16.26 14.20 29.22
C ALA A 271 -15.16 14.25 30.30
N ILE A 272 -14.62 15.45 30.60
CA ILE A 272 -13.49 15.62 31.54
C ILE A 272 -13.82 16.49 32.75
N ALA A 273 -14.92 17.24 32.70
CA ALA A 273 -15.27 18.25 33.69
C ALA A 273 -16.43 17.85 34.61
N THR A 274 -16.64 16.56 34.87
CA THR A 274 -17.72 16.09 35.76
C THR A 274 -17.45 16.45 37.23
N LYS A 275 -18.52 16.66 38.02
CA LYS A 275 -18.44 16.86 39.47
C LYS A 275 -17.61 15.76 40.16
N ARG A 276 -16.84 16.18 41.17
CA ARG A 276 -16.00 15.30 41.99
C ARG A 276 -16.87 14.31 42.78
N PHE A 277 -16.77 13.03 42.43
CA PHE A 277 -17.20 11.92 43.28
C PHE A 277 -15.95 11.29 43.92
N ASP A 278 -16.10 10.68 45.11
CA ASP A 278 -15.03 9.90 45.76
C ASP A 278 -14.63 8.74 44.84
N ALA A 279 -13.55 8.94 44.07
CA ALA A 279 -13.12 8.06 42.99
C ALA A 279 -12.59 6.71 43.53
N GLN A 280 -13.35 5.64 43.30
CA GLN A 280 -12.96 4.27 43.64
C GLN A 280 -12.06 3.62 42.57
N THR A 281 -12.05 4.13 41.33
CA THR A 281 -11.31 3.55 40.20
C THR A 281 -10.11 4.42 39.76
N GLY A 282 -9.13 3.81 39.09
CA GLY A 282 -7.94 4.51 38.57
C GLY A 282 -8.25 5.48 37.42
N ALA A 283 -9.29 5.21 36.62
CA ALA A 283 -9.70 6.05 35.49
C ALA A 283 -10.30 7.37 35.96
N ASP A 284 -11.17 7.35 36.98
CA ASP A 284 -11.78 8.57 37.52
C ASP A 284 -10.74 9.52 38.14
N ARG A 285 -9.67 8.95 38.73
CA ARG A 285 -8.55 9.73 39.27
C ARG A 285 -7.76 10.45 38.19
N GLU A 286 -7.65 9.86 37.00
CA GLU A 286 -6.94 10.48 35.88
C GLU A 286 -7.77 11.62 35.27
N VAL A 287 -9.08 11.44 35.10
CA VAL A 287 -9.99 12.52 34.68
C VAL A 287 -9.93 13.71 35.64
N GLN A 288 -9.89 13.45 36.95
CA GLN A 288 -9.72 14.51 37.95
C GLN A 288 -8.37 15.25 37.82
N ARG A 289 -7.28 14.56 37.46
CA ARG A 289 -5.97 15.19 37.24
C ARG A 289 -5.97 16.08 36.00
N ILE A 290 -6.60 15.63 34.91
CA ILE A 290 -6.77 16.43 33.68
C ILE A 290 -7.54 17.71 34.00
N LEU A 291 -8.66 17.60 34.74
CA LEU A 291 -9.43 18.76 35.16
C LEU A 291 -8.60 19.73 36.00
N LEU A 292 -7.82 19.24 36.97
CA LEU A 292 -6.94 20.09 37.79
C LEU A 292 -5.90 20.83 36.94
N GLU A 293 -5.30 20.16 35.96
CA GLU A 293 -4.32 20.80 35.09
C GLU A 293 -4.96 21.85 34.17
N LEU A 294 -6.15 21.58 33.63
CA LEU A 294 -6.92 22.57 32.87
C LEU A 294 -7.22 23.81 33.71
N LEU A 295 -7.59 23.63 34.98
CA LEU A 295 -7.80 24.73 35.92
C LEU A 295 -6.52 25.53 36.18
N ASN A 296 -5.37 24.86 36.33
CA ASN A 296 -4.08 25.52 36.52
C ASN A 296 -3.68 26.36 35.30
N GLN A 297 -3.85 25.83 34.09
CA GLN A 297 -3.56 26.57 32.85
C GLN A 297 -4.49 27.77 32.66
N MET A 298 -5.75 27.67 33.10
CA MET A 298 -6.71 28.78 33.07
C MET A 298 -6.46 29.87 34.13
N ASP A 299 -5.89 29.52 35.28
CA ASP A 299 -5.53 30.51 36.31
C ASP A 299 -4.18 31.17 36.03
N GLY A 300 -3.23 30.41 35.47
CA GLY A 300 -1.86 30.83 35.19
C GLY A 300 -1.67 31.78 34.00
N PHE A 301 -2.75 32.35 33.45
CA PHE A 301 -2.66 33.32 32.36
C PHE A 301 -2.04 34.64 32.82
N ASP A 302 -0.83 34.92 32.34
CA ASP A 302 -0.28 36.28 32.26
C ASP A 302 -1.22 37.14 31.40
N GLN A 303 -1.56 38.33 31.89
CA GLN A 303 -2.47 39.29 31.22
C GLN A 303 -1.98 39.76 29.84
N THR A 304 -0.76 39.39 29.43
CA THR A 304 -0.10 39.85 28.20
C THR A 304 -0.38 38.98 26.96
N ALA A 305 -0.82 37.73 27.11
CA ALA A 305 -1.10 36.84 25.98
C ALA A 305 -2.59 36.88 25.57
N ASN A 306 -2.88 37.23 24.31
CA ASN A 306 -4.23 37.35 23.76
C ASN A 306 -4.82 35.98 23.36
N VAL A 307 -4.97 35.09 24.34
CA VAL A 307 -5.57 33.75 24.17
C VAL A 307 -6.98 33.73 24.76
N LYS A 308 -7.96 33.24 23.99
CA LYS A 308 -9.37 33.12 24.42
C LYS A 308 -9.84 31.67 24.44
N VAL A 309 -10.57 31.27 25.48
CA VAL A 309 -11.06 29.88 25.63
C VAL A 309 -12.58 29.82 25.48
N ILE A 310 -13.06 28.98 24.58
CA ILE A 310 -14.49 28.71 24.38
C ILE A 310 -14.74 27.23 24.69
N MET A 311 -15.68 26.95 25.59
CA MET A 311 -16.06 25.59 25.95
C MET A 311 -17.53 25.34 25.60
N ALA A 312 -17.87 24.17 25.08
CA ALA A 312 -19.26 23.78 24.80
C ALA A 312 -19.66 22.50 25.55
N THR A 313 -20.89 22.48 26.09
CA THR A 313 -21.49 21.28 26.70
C THR A 313 -22.99 21.18 26.43
N ASN A 314 -23.53 19.97 26.49
CA ASN A 314 -24.98 19.73 26.50
C ASN A 314 -25.56 19.66 27.92
N ARG A 315 -24.71 19.44 28.95
CA ARG A 315 -25.12 19.17 30.34
C ARG A 315 -24.38 20.09 31.32
N ALA A 316 -24.86 21.31 31.50
CA ALA A 316 -24.25 22.25 32.44
C ALA A 316 -24.39 21.83 33.91
N ASP A 317 -25.38 20.98 34.23
CA ASP A 317 -25.66 20.48 35.58
C ASP A 317 -24.58 19.52 36.12
N THR A 318 -23.87 18.82 35.22
CA THR A 318 -22.83 17.84 35.58
C THR A 318 -21.44 18.45 35.76
N LEU A 319 -21.25 19.72 35.39
CA LEU A 319 -19.94 20.38 35.43
C LEU A 319 -19.44 20.67 36.86
N ASP A 320 -18.12 20.58 37.07
CA ASP A 320 -17.46 20.99 38.32
C ASP A 320 -17.65 22.51 38.54
N PRO A 321 -18.21 22.93 39.71
CA PRO A 321 -18.38 24.35 40.05
C PRO A 321 -17.09 25.18 40.03
N ALA A 322 -15.91 24.56 40.13
CA ALA A 322 -14.63 25.23 40.05
C ALA A 322 -14.36 25.86 38.69
N LEU A 323 -14.84 25.26 37.58
CA LEU A 323 -14.75 25.87 36.25
C LEU A 323 -15.67 27.09 36.10
N LEU A 324 -16.79 27.09 36.81
CA LEU A 324 -17.83 28.12 36.75
C LEU A 324 -17.51 29.36 37.60
N ARG A 325 -16.35 29.40 38.25
CA ARG A 325 -15.90 30.53 39.09
C ARG A 325 -15.51 31.73 38.22
N PRO A 326 -15.83 32.96 38.64
CA PRO A 326 -15.35 34.18 37.99
C PRO A 326 -13.82 34.20 37.87
N GLY A 327 -13.29 34.62 36.73
CA GLY A 327 -11.85 34.59 36.39
C GLY A 327 -11.42 33.44 35.49
N ARG A 328 -12.31 32.47 35.22
CA ARG A 328 -12.08 31.33 34.30
C ARG A 328 -13.08 31.33 33.15
N LEU A 329 -14.36 31.14 33.45
CA LEU A 329 -15.48 31.19 32.50
C LEU A 329 -16.40 32.36 32.87
N ASP A 330 -16.08 33.54 32.36
CA ASP A 330 -16.73 34.81 32.74
C ASP A 330 -18.09 34.99 32.04
N ARG A 331 -18.28 34.39 30.87
CA ARG A 331 -19.54 34.44 30.11
C ARG A 331 -20.16 33.05 29.99
N LYS A 332 -21.46 32.96 30.27
CA LYS A 332 -22.26 31.73 30.19
C LYS A 332 -23.43 31.99 29.25
N ILE A 333 -23.36 31.44 28.04
CA ILE A 333 -24.33 31.67 26.98
C ILE A 333 -25.25 30.46 26.88
N GLU A 334 -26.53 30.66 27.20
CA GLU A 334 -27.56 29.62 27.11
C GLU A 334 -28.17 29.59 25.70
N PHE A 335 -28.24 28.38 25.14
CA PHE A 335 -28.96 28.10 23.90
C PHE A 335 -30.36 27.61 24.24
N PRO A 336 -31.40 28.43 23.99
CA PRO A 336 -32.76 28.07 24.35
C PRO A 336 -33.28 26.91 23.49
N ASN A 337 -34.28 26.21 24.03
CA ASN A 337 -35.10 25.31 23.22
C ASN A 337 -35.87 26.14 22.17
N LEU A 338 -35.79 25.72 20.90
CA LEU A 338 -36.43 26.36 19.74
C LEU A 338 -37.96 26.30 19.81
N LYS A 339 -38.56 27.06 20.72
CA LYS A 339 -40.02 27.21 20.88
C LYS A 339 -40.56 28.43 20.13
N ASP A 340 -39.70 29.41 19.80
CA ASP A 340 -40.13 30.60 19.07
C ASP A 340 -40.32 30.32 17.58
N ARG A 341 -41.50 30.66 17.05
CA ARG A 341 -41.85 30.53 15.63
C ARG A 341 -41.02 31.47 14.76
N ARG A 342 -40.64 32.64 15.29
CA ARG A 342 -39.81 33.60 14.56
C ARG A 342 -38.41 33.04 14.31
N GLU A 343 -37.78 32.45 15.32
CA GLU A 343 -36.46 31.84 15.17
C GLU A 343 -36.47 30.63 14.23
N ARG A 344 -37.49 29.77 14.32
CA ARG A 344 -37.67 28.65 13.37
C ARG A 344 -37.76 29.14 11.93
N ARG A 345 -38.53 30.21 11.68
CA ARG A 345 -38.64 30.80 10.33
C ARG A 345 -37.29 31.24 9.80
N LEU A 346 -36.48 31.90 10.63
CA LEU A 346 -35.14 32.33 10.24
C LEU A 346 -34.25 31.13 9.87
N ILE A 347 -34.28 30.05 10.65
CA ILE A 347 -33.51 28.82 10.35
C ILE A 347 -33.95 28.19 9.04
N PHE A 348 -35.26 28.00 8.83
CA PHE A 348 -35.78 27.46 7.57
C PHE A 348 -35.38 28.32 6.38
N THR A 349 -35.45 29.65 6.50
CA THR A 349 -35.10 30.60 5.43
C THR A 349 -33.62 30.56 5.10
N THR A 350 -32.74 30.53 6.10
CA THR A 350 -31.28 30.49 5.89
C THR A 350 -30.85 29.20 5.20
N ILE A 351 -31.44 28.06 5.57
CA ILE A 351 -31.14 26.76 4.94
C ILE A 351 -31.73 26.70 3.52
N ALA A 352 -32.97 27.16 3.36
CA ALA A 352 -33.66 27.25 2.08
C ALA A 352 -32.93 28.13 1.06
N ALA A 353 -32.23 29.19 1.49
CA ALA A 353 -31.49 30.09 0.60
C ALA A 353 -30.40 29.39 -0.23
N LYS A 354 -29.89 28.25 0.23
CA LYS A 354 -28.91 27.42 -0.49
C LYS A 354 -29.55 26.39 -1.43
N MET A 355 -30.89 26.29 -1.46
CA MET A 355 -31.64 25.25 -2.16
C MET A 355 -32.57 25.84 -3.22
N SER A 356 -32.86 25.06 -4.28
CA SER A 356 -33.81 25.45 -5.33
C SER A 356 -35.23 25.01 -4.98
N LEU A 357 -36.04 25.92 -4.45
CA LEU A 357 -37.44 25.69 -4.08
C LEU A 357 -38.38 26.19 -5.19
N SER A 358 -39.46 25.44 -5.44
CA SER A 358 -40.55 25.88 -6.31
C SER A 358 -41.25 27.11 -5.71
N PRO A 359 -41.71 28.08 -6.52
CA PRO A 359 -42.48 29.24 -6.04
C PRO A 359 -43.82 28.86 -5.37
N GLU A 360 -44.27 27.61 -5.52
CA GLU A 360 -45.47 27.07 -4.88
C GLU A 360 -45.21 26.51 -3.47
N CYS A 361 -43.96 26.49 -2.99
CA CYS A 361 -43.61 25.96 -1.68
C CYS A 361 -43.91 26.96 -0.55
N ASP A 362 -44.65 26.51 0.45
CA ASP A 362 -44.99 27.26 1.65
C ASP A 362 -44.26 26.69 2.87
N LEU A 363 -43.20 27.39 3.31
CA LEU A 363 -42.45 27.05 4.52
C LEU A 363 -43.22 27.38 5.81
N ASP A 364 -44.19 28.31 5.76
CA ASP A 364 -44.96 28.71 6.94
C ASP A 364 -45.84 27.56 7.45
N SER A 365 -46.33 26.70 6.54
CA SER A 365 -47.06 25.47 6.87
C SER A 365 -46.29 24.53 7.83
N LEU A 366 -44.96 24.51 7.76
CA LEU A 366 -44.09 23.69 8.62
C LEU A 366 -43.78 24.40 9.94
N ILE A 367 -43.69 25.73 9.93
CA ILE A 367 -43.32 26.56 11.08
C ILE A 367 -44.45 26.67 12.11
N VAL A 368 -45.71 26.68 11.66
CA VAL A 368 -46.89 26.82 12.53
C VAL A 368 -47.14 25.58 13.40
N ARG A 369 -46.56 24.42 13.04
CA ARG A 369 -46.71 23.16 13.77
C ARG A 369 -46.04 23.24 15.14
N ASN A 370 -46.74 22.74 16.17
CA ASN A 370 -46.31 22.84 17.56
C ASN A 370 -45.35 21.70 17.99
N ASP A 371 -44.70 21.02 17.04
CA ASP A 371 -43.75 19.94 17.34
C ASP A 371 -42.41 20.49 17.86
N PRO A 372 -41.73 19.79 18.79
CA PRO A 372 -40.43 20.20 19.31
C PRO A 372 -39.32 19.91 18.29
N LEU A 373 -39.02 20.88 17.42
CA LEU A 373 -37.96 20.78 16.41
C LEU A 373 -36.68 21.45 16.90
N SER A 374 -35.54 20.79 16.74
CA SER A 374 -34.21 21.39 16.89
C SER A 374 -33.70 21.91 15.53
N GLY A 375 -32.69 22.78 15.53
CA GLY A 375 -32.09 23.30 14.30
C GLY A 375 -31.48 22.19 13.44
N ALA A 376 -30.92 21.17 14.07
CA ALA A 376 -30.43 19.96 13.39
C ALA A 376 -31.56 19.17 12.70
N VAL A 377 -32.72 19.02 13.35
CA VAL A 377 -33.88 18.34 12.76
C VAL A 377 -34.45 19.14 11.59
N ILE A 378 -34.48 20.48 11.69
CA ILE A 378 -34.92 21.35 10.58
C ILE A 378 -33.98 21.20 9.36
N ALA A 379 -32.66 21.15 9.58
CA ALA A 379 -31.70 20.89 8.52
C ALA A 379 -31.90 19.52 7.89
N ALA A 380 -32.13 18.48 8.70
CA ALA A 380 -32.42 17.13 8.22
C ALA A 380 -33.69 17.09 7.36
N ILE A 381 -34.77 17.78 7.75
CA ILE A 381 -36.02 17.88 6.97
C ILE A 381 -35.75 18.50 5.59
N MET A 382 -35.02 19.63 5.55
CA MET A 382 -34.74 20.32 4.28
C MET A 382 -33.83 19.51 3.36
N GLN A 383 -32.82 18.85 3.91
CA GLN A 383 -31.91 17.98 3.16
C GLN A 383 -32.65 16.76 2.59
N GLU A 384 -33.52 16.13 3.39
CA GLU A 384 -34.32 14.99 3.00
C GLU A 384 -35.39 15.35 1.94
N ALA A 385 -35.96 16.56 1.99
CA ALA A 385 -36.82 17.09 0.94
C ALA A 385 -36.05 17.29 -0.39
N GLY A 386 -34.82 17.80 -0.33
CA GLY A 386 -33.91 17.89 -1.48
C GLY A 386 -33.60 16.52 -2.08
N LEU A 387 -33.30 15.53 -1.24
CA LEU A 387 -33.00 14.17 -1.69
C LEU A 387 -34.21 13.50 -2.37
N ARG A 388 -35.44 13.76 -1.92
CA ARG A 388 -36.67 13.30 -2.60
C ARG A 388 -36.88 13.95 -3.97
N ALA A 389 -36.56 15.24 -4.12
CA ALA A 389 -36.61 15.92 -5.40
C ALA A 389 -35.61 15.30 -6.38
N VAL A 390 -34.37 15.04 -5.93
CA VAL A 390 -33.33 14.36 -6.71
C VAL A 390 -33.74 12.94 -7.09
N ARG A 391 -34.30 12.15 -6.17
CA ARG A 391 -34.79 10.78 -6.44
C ARG A 391 -35.87 10.74 -7.54
N LYS A 392 -36.65 11.80 -7.68
CA LYS A 392 -37.68 11.96 -8.71
C LYS A 392 -37.17 12.73 -9.94
N ASN A 393 -35.86 12.90 -10.09
CA ASN A 393 -35.20 13.65 -11.17
C ASN A 393 -35.76 15.07 -11.38
N ARG A 394 -36.06 15.79 -10.29
CA ARG A 394 -36.54 17.18 -10.32
C ARG A 394 -35.49 18.14 -9.78
N TYR A 395 -35.33 19.27 -10.47
CA TYR A 395 -34.41 20.34 -10.10
C TYR A 395 -34.95 21.29 -9.01
N ASN A 396 -36.27 21.26 -8.77
CA ASN A 396 -36.94 22.09 -7.79
C ASN A 396 -37.65 21.23 -6.74
N ILE A 397 -37.50 21.59 -5.47
CA ILE A 397 -38.24 21.00 -4.34
C ILE A 397 -39.68 21.51 -4.40
N ILE A 398 -40.67 20.62 -4.28
CA ILE A 398 -42.11 20.97 -4.22
C ILE A 398 -42.67 20.74 -2.81
N GLN A 399 -43.84 21.31 -2.52
CA GLN A 399 -44.49 21.21 -1.21
C GLN A 399 -44.69 19.76 -0.74
N ALA A 400 -45.02 18.83 -1.64
CA ALA A 400 -45.20 17.42 -1.30
C ALA A 400 -43.91 16.77 -0.75
N ASP A 401 -42.73 17.15 -1.27
CA ASP A 401 -41.47 16.57 -0.78
C ASP A 401 -41.12 17.11 0.62
N LEU A 402 -41.49 18.36 0.91
CA LEU A 402 -41.35 18.98 2.24
C LEU A 402 -42.26 18.31 3.27
N GLU A 403 -43.52 18.02 2.91
CA GLU A 403 -44.47 17.33 3.78
C GLU A 403 -44.06 15.88 4.06
N ASP A 404 -43.62 15.16 3.02
CA ASP A 404 -43.11 13.80 3.17
C ASP A 404 -41.84 13.78 4.05
N ALA A 405 -40.94 14.75 3.86
CA ALA A 405 -39.72 14.88 4.68
C ALA A 405 -40.03 15.20 6.12
N TYR A 406 -40.95 16.12 6.36
CA TYR A 406 -41.43 16.44 7.70
C TYR A 406 -42.01 15.19 8.38
N SER A 407 -42.86 14.44 7.68
CA SER A 407 -43.47 13.23 8.23
C SER A 407 -42.44 12.15 8.56
N SER A 408 -41.44 11.94 7.70
CA SER A 408 -40.38 10.95 7.90
C SER A 408 -39.50 11.28 9.10
N GLN A 409 -39.11 12.54 9.25
CA GLN A 409 -38.18 12.98 10.30
C GLN A 409 -38.87 13.19 11.65
N VAL A 410 -40.18 13.49 11.67
CA VAL A 410 -40.93 13.76 12.91
C VAL A 410 -41.76 12.56 13.38
N LYS A 411 -42.30 11.71 12.47
CA LYS A 411 -43.16 10.56 12.80
C LYS A 411 -42.45 9.19 12.77
N GLY A 412 -41.14 9.14 12.53
CA GLY A 412 -40.34 7.91 12.49
C GLY A 412 -40.17 7.15 13.82
N GLY A 413 -41.04 7.38 14.82
CA GLY A 413 -40.98 6.74 16.13
C GLY A 413 -42.00 5.61 16.36
N THR A 414 -42.74 5.17 15.35
CA THR A 414 -43.74 4.10 15.51
C THR A 414 -43.65 3.09 14.36
N GLU A 415 -43.04 1.95 14.63
CA GLU A 415 -43.12 0.73 13.82
C GLU A 415 -44.54 0.16 13.86
N ALA A 416 -45.13 -0.03 12.68
CA ALA A 416 -45.93 -1.19 12.27
C ALA A 416 -46.62 -0.83 10.93
N ASP A 417 -46.73 -1.82 10.05
CA ASP A 417 -47.49 -1.81 8.81
C ASP A 417 -46.87 -1.11 7.59
N LYS A 418 -46.03 -1.88 6.89
CA LYS A 418 -46.14 -2.06 5.42
C LYS A 418 -45.31 -3.27 4.94
N TYR A 419 -45.82 -4.46 5.24
CA TYR A 419 -45.47 -5.70 4.55
C TYR A 419 -46.75 -6.47 4.23
N VAL A 420 -47.31 -6.25 3.05
CA VAL A 420 -48.07 -7.27 2.28
C VAL A 420 -48.11 -6.78 0.83
N PHE A 421 -47.39 -7.41 -0.09
CA PHE A 421 -47.94 -8.04 -1.29
C PHE A 421 -46.83 -8.64 -2.19
N SER A 422 -47.12 -9.85 -2.67
CA SER A 422 -46.42 -10.70 -3.65
C SER A 422 -45.15 -11.45 -3.23
N ASN A 423 -45.37 -12.44 -2.36
CA ASN A 423 -44.69 -13.74 -2.45
C ASN A 423 -45.21 -14.49 -3.68
N GLN A 424 -44.42 -14.54 -4.75
CA GLN A 424 -44.39 -15.67 -5.68
C GLN A 424 -42.94 -15.80 -6.15
N PHE A 425 -42.29 -16.87 -5.71
CA PHE A 425 -41.18 -17.63 -6.30
C PHE A 425 -40.36 -18.21 -5.15
N ASN A 426 -40.77 -19.39 -4.70
CA ASN A 426 -39.90 -20.28 -3.94
C ASN A 426 -39.84 -21.59 -4.72
N THR A 427 -38.73 -21.78 -5.44
CA THR A 427 -38.19 -23.08 -5.81
C THR A 427 -36.68 -22.98 -5.66
N ASN A 428 -36.13 -23.85 -4.81
CA ASN A 428 -34.71 -24.03 -4.52
C ASN A 428 -33.79 -23.78 -5.74
N SER A 429 -33.08 -22.67 -5.72
CA SER A 429 -31.87 -22.46 -6.51
C SER A 429 -31.02 -21.43 -5.79
N ILE A 430 -29.76 -21.80 -5.52
CA ILE A 430 -28.66 -20.87 -5.21
C ILE A 430 -28.85 -19.64 -6.11
N SER A 431 -28.79 -18.43 -5.56
CA SER A 431 -28.84 -17.20 -6.36
C SER A 431 -27.56 -17.07 -7.20
N ASN A 432 -27.47 -17.89 -8.25
CA ASN A 432 -26.43 -17.93 -9.27
C ASN A 432 -26.84 -17.00 -10.41
N ASP A 433 -26.76 -15.70 -10.17
CA ASP A 433 -26.72 -14.75 -11.29
C ASP A 433 -25.29 -14.75 -11.85
N MET A 434 -25.16 -14.93 -13.16
CA MET A 434 -23.89 -14.78 -13.89
C MET A 434 -23.24 -13.42 -13.55
N PRO A 435 -21.90 -13.34 -13.54
CA PRO A 435 -21.21 -12.10 -13.21
C PRO A 435 -21.68 -10.97 -14.13
N VAL A 436 -21.92 -9.79 -13.54
CA VAL A 436 -22.36 -8.61 -14.27
C VAL A 436 -21.16 -8.01 -15.01
N SER A 437 -21.34 -7.65 -16.28
CA SER A 437 -20.29 -7.02 -17.08
C SER A 437 -19.73 -5.76 -16.40
N LEU A 438 -18.39 -5.62 -16.45
CA LEU A 438 -17.63 -4.54 -15.83
C LEU A 438 -17.23 -3.49 -16.87
N THR A 439 -17.14 -2.24 -16.43
CA THR A 439 -16.59 -1.11 -17.20
C THR A 439 -15.43 -0.45 -16.46
N ILE A 440 -14.65 0.38 -17.14
CA ILE A 440 -13.58 1.17 -16.52
C ILE A 440 -14.08 2.61 -16.38
N ASP A 441 -14.05 3.14 -15.15
CA ASP A 441 -14.27 4.56 -14.84
C ASP A 441 -12.98 5.17 -14.26
N GLY A 442 -12.22 5.84 -15.13
CA GLY A 442 -10.89 6.34 -14.80
C GLY A 442 -9.95 5.23 -14.33
N THR A 443 -9.61 5.23 -13.04
CA THR A 443 -8.69 4.26 -12.44
C THR A 443 -9.38 3.08 -11.76
N ARG A 444 -10.68 2.86 -11.99
CA ARG A 444 -11.51 1.92 -11.22
C ARG A 444 -12.32 1.00 -12.12
N PHE A 445 -12.58 -0.21 -11.64
CA PHE A 445 -13.58 -1.10 -12.23
C PHE A 445 -14.95 -0.73 -11.67
N SER A 446 -15.95 -0.62 -12.54
CA SER A 446 -17.31 -0.27 -12.17
C SER A 446 -18.30 -1.28 -12.72
N ASP A 447 -19.30 -1.65 -11.91
CA ASP A 447 -20.43 -2.45 -12.38
C ASP A 447 -21.49 -1.59 -13.09
N ARG A 448 -22.52 -2.24 -13.66
CA ARG A 448 -23.64 -1.55 -14.34
C ARG A 448 -24.43 -0.57 -13.46
N TYR A 449 -24.26 -0.62 -12.15
CA TYR A 449 -24.93 0.25 -11.18
C TYR A 449 -24.02 1.42 -10.74
N GLY A 450 -22.81 1.52 -11.29
CA GLY A 450 -21.84 2.56 -10.93
C GLY A 450 -21.11 2.30 -9.63
N ARG A 451 -21.12 1.07 -9.10
CA ARG A 451 -20.36 0.69 -7.90
C ARG A 451 -18.92 0.36 -8.27
N GLU A 452 -17.97 0.79 -7.45
CA GLU A 452 -16.57 0.39 -7.56
C GLU A 452 -16.43 -1.10 -7.20
N VAL A 453 -15.81 -1.89 -8.07
CA VAL A 453 -15.58 -3.32 -7.87
C VAL A 453 -14.09 -3.56 -7.64
N LEU A 454 -13.74 -4.18 -6.53
CA LEU A 454 -12.37 -4.58 -6.26
C LEU A 454 -12.15 -6.03 -6.73
N LEU A 455 -11.22 -6.23 -7.66
CA LEU A 455 -10.89 -7.56 -8.15
C LEU A 455 -9.88 -8.20 -7.20
N ARG A 456 -10.36 -9.17 -6.46
CA ARG A 456 -9.57 -9.99 -5.56
C ARG A 456 -9.48 -11.39 -6.15
N GLY A 457 -8.36 -11.65 -6.80
CA GLY A 457 -8.17 -12.88 -7.53
C GLY A 457 -7.08 -13.79 -6.99
N VAL A 458 -7.00 -14.95 -7.63
CA VAL A 458 -5.97 -15.95 -7.42
C VAL A 458 -5.50 -16.47 -8.77
N ASN A 459 -4.22 -16.80 -8.86
CA ASN A 459 -3.66 -17.53 -9.98
C ASN A 459 -4.15 -18.98 -9.91
N LEU A 460 -4.85 -19.41 -10.96
CA LEU A 460 -5.44 -20.73 -11.00
C LEU A 460 -4.45 -21.71 -11.63
N ALA A 461 -3.76 -22.42 -10.74
CA ALA A 461 -3.05 -23.67 -10.96
C ALA A 461 -1.80 -23.59 -11.84
N SER A 462 -0.64 -23.65 -11.17
CA SER A 462 0.68 -23.77 -11.81
C SER A 462 0.94 -25.16 -12.36
N ASP A 463 0.12 -26.16 -12.06
CA ASP A 463 0.22 -27.47 -12.68
C ASP A 463 -0.22 -27.49 -14.15
N THR A 464 -0.70 -26.36 -14.67
CA THR A 464 -0.83 -26.08 -16.12
C THR A 464 0.52 -25.94 -16.84
N LYS A 465 1.64 -25.83 -16.10
CA LYS A 465 3.01 -25.73 -16.66
C LYS A 465 3.52 -27.04 -17.27
N PHE A 466 2.85 -28.16 -17.01
CA PHE A 466 3.23 -29.48 -17.52
C PHE A 466 2.01 -30.32 -17.91
N PRO A 467 2.16 -31.29 -18.84
CA PRO A 467 1.04 -32.05 -19.35
C PRO A 467 0.37 -32.93 -18.29
N ALA A 468 -0.90 -33.26 -18.51
CA ALA A 468 -1.65 -34.21 -17.71
C ALA A 468 -1.45 -35.65 -18.20
N ASN A 469 -1.25 -35.83 -19.52
CA ASN A 469 -1.01 -37.14 -20.12
C ASN A 469 0.07 -37.05 -21.22
N PRO A 470 1.19 -37.79 -21.09
CA PRO A 470 1.66 -38.41 -19.84
C PRO A 470 1.87 -37.34 -18.75
N ALA A 471 1.67 -37.69 -17.48
CA ALA A 471 1.91 -36.78 -16.37
C ALA A 471 3.42 -36.68 -16.10
N VAL A 472 4.06 -35.66 -16.69
CA VAL A 472 5.52 -35.44 -16.59
C VAL A 472 5.80 -34.16 -15.80
N PRO A 473 5.71 -34.18 -14.46
CA PRO A 473 6.17 -33.08 -13.62
C PRO A 473 7.68 -32.89 -13.74
N SER A 474 8.17 -31.74 -13.26
CA SER A 474 9.56 -31.30 -13.46
C SER A 474 10.64 -32.24 -12.89
N HIS A 475 10.29 -33.12 -11.94
CA HIS A 475 11.23 -34.06 -11.31
C HIS A 475 11.26 -35.44 -12.00
N ILE A 476 10.45 -35.67 -13.04
CA ILE A 476 10.36 -36.95 -13.77
C ILE A 476 11.01 -36.80 -15.14
N SER A 477 12.01 -37.63 -15.44
CA SER A 477 12.76 -37.59 -16.71
C SER A 477 12.13 -38.44 -17.83
N ASP A 478 11.31 -39.42 -17.48
CA ASP A 478 10.78 -40.42 -18.41
C ASP A 478 9.89 -39.75 -19.47
N ASP A 479 10.18 -40.06 -20.74
CA ASP A 479 9.53 -39.48 -21.93
C ASP A 479 9.49 -37.94 -21.97
N PHE A 480 10.36 -37.26 -21.21
CA PHE A 480 10.36 -35.80 -21.10
C PHE A 480 10.52 -35.08 -22.46
N PHE A 481 11.37 -35.61 -23.33
CA PHE A 481 11.63 -35.05 -24.68
C PHE A 481 10.58 -35.43 -25.73
N ASP A 482 9.56 -36.26 -25.40
CA ASP A 482 8.39 -36.41 -26.26
C ASP A 482 7.41 -35.26 -26.02
N GLY A 483 7.69 -34.12 -26.67
CA GLY A 483 6.87 -32.91 -26.57
C GLY A 483 5.68 -32.85 -27.51
N ASP A 484 5.55 -33.76 -28.47
CA ASP A 484 4.49 -33.69 -29.48
C ASP A 484 3.26 -34.51 -29.09
N ASN A 485 3.47 -35.61 -28.35
CA ASN A 485 2.41 -36.54 -27.94
C ASN A 485 1.92 -36.28 -26.51
N VAL A 486 1.70 -35.00 -26.18
CA VAL A 486 1.22 -34.58 -24.86
C VAL A 486 -0.20 -34.04 -24.93
N SER A 487 -0.92 -34.14 -23.81
CA SER A 487 -2.21 -33.50 -23.62
C SER A 487 -2.30 -32.83 -22.25
N PHE A 488 -2.86 -31.63 -22.25
CA PHE A 488 -3.12 -30.84 -21.04
C PHE A 488 -4.58 -30.98 -20.56
N VAL A 489 -5.40 -31.81 -21.22
CA VAL A 489 -6.77 -32.11 -20.79
C VAL A 489 -6.75 -32.66 -19.36
N GLY A 490 -7.49 -32.00 -18.46
CA GLY A 490 -7.45 -32.28 -17.02
C GLY A 490 -6.63 -31.28 -16.21
N ARG A 491 -5.95 -30.31 -16.82
CA ARG A 491 -5.35 -29.13 -16.16
C ARG A 491 -6.28 -27.92 -16.27
N PRO A 492 -6.55 -27.18 -15.18
CA PRO A 492 -5.86 -27.18 -13.88
C PRO A 492 -6.27 -28.30 -12.90
N PHE A 493 -7.42 -28.92 -13.09
CA PHE A 493 -7.91 -30.06 -12.31
C PHE A 493 -9.07 -30.67 -13.07
N SER A 494 -9.46 -31.90 -12.73
CA SER A 494 -10.56 -32.58 -13.40
C SER A 494 -11.90 -31.82 -13.29
N LEU A 495 -12.79 -31.99 -14.27
CA LEU A 495 -14.14 -31.39 -14.23
C LEU A 495 -14.97 -31.88 -13.04
N GLU A 496 -14.69 -33.09 -12.53
CA GLU A 496 -15.33 -33.68 -11.36
C GLU A 496 -14.94 -32.96 -10.06
N GLU A 497 -13.68 -32.53 -9.95
CA GLU A 497 -13.16 -31.82 -8.79
C GLU A 497 -13.44 -30.30 -8.83
N ALA A 498 -13.76 -29.76 -10.01
CA ALA A 498 -13.92 -28.33 -10.25
C ALA A 498 -14.89 -27.64 -9.27
N ASP A 499 -16.04 -28.26 -8.99
CA ASP A 499 -17.04 -27.71 -8.05
C ASP A 499 -16.48 -27.60 -6.62
N THR A 500 -15.61 -28.51 -6.21
CA THR A 500 -14.95 -28.48 -4.89
C THR A 500 -13.95 -27.33 -4.81
N HIS A 501 -13.12 -27.16 -5.84
CA HIS A 501 -12.11 -26.11 -5.89
C HIS A 501 -12.74 -24.71 -5.97
N PHE A 502 -13.73 -24.51 -6.85
CA PHE A 502 -14.39 -23.21 -7.00
C PHE A 502 -15.20 -22.80 -5.77
N ARG A 503 -15.93 -23.73 -5.15
CA ARG A 503 -16.63 -23.48 -3.87
C ARG A 503 -15.65 -23.06 -2.77
N ARG A 504 -14.49 -23.71 -2.70
CA ARG A 504 -13.44 -23.38 -1.72
C ARG A 504 -12.90 -21.96 -1.93
N LEU A 505 -12.52 -21.62 -3.17
CA LEU A 505 -12.03 -20.29 -3.51
C LEU A 505 -13.06 -19.20 -3.22
N ARG A 506 -14.35 -19.46 -3.46
CA ARG A 506 -15.44 -18.57 -3.07
C ARG A 506 -15.58 -18.39 -1.57
N ASN A 507 -15.50 -19.48 -0.81
CA ASN A 507 -15.56 -19.42 0.64
C ASN A 507 -14.36 -18.70 1.27
N TRP A 508 -13.25 -18.53 0.53
CA TRP A 508 -12.10 -17.72 0.93
C TRP A 508 -12.19 -16.24 0.50
N GLY A 509 -13.25 -15.88 -0.23
CA GLY A 509 -13.54 -14.51 -0.64
C GLY A 509 -12.90 -14.07 -1.95
N TYR A 510 -12.38 -15.00 -2.76
CA TYR A 510 -11.89 -14.66 -4.10
C TYR A 510 -13.06 -14.44 -5.05
N ASN A 511 -12.95 -13.45 -5.93
CA ASN A 511 -13.95 -13.14 -6.95
C ASN A 511 -13.43 -13.14 -8.38
N THR A 512 -12.11 -13.22 -8.55
CA THR A 512 -11.45 -13.17 -9.85
C THR A 512 -10.50 -14.37 -9.98
N LEU A 513 -10.34 -14.90 -11.19
CA LEU A 513 -9.38 -15.94 -11.50
C LEU A 513 -8.48 -15.44 -12.62
N ARG A 514 -7.17 -15.48 -12.41
CA ARG A 514 -6.20 -15.47 -13.50
C ARG A 514 -6.09 -16.91 -13.98
N TYR A 515 -6.66 -17.21 -15.14
CA TYR A 515 -6.69 -18.56 -15.69
C TYR A 515 -5.47 -18.79 -16.56
N LEU A 516 -4.56 -19.63 -16.08
CA LEU A 516 -3.30 -19.93 -16.76
C LEU A 516 -3.52 -20.99 -17.83
N TYR A 517 -2.97 -20.75 -19.01
CA TYR A 517 -2.79 -21.75 -20.06
C TYR A 517 -1.46 -21.51 -20.75
N THR A 518 -0.80 -22.55 -21.24
CA THR A 518 0.47 -22.42 -21.96
C THR A 518 0.23 -22.43 -23.48
N TRP A 519 1.17 -21.85 -24.24
CA TRP A 519 1.16 -21.99 -25.70
C TRP A 519 1.32 -23.46 -26.12
N GLU A 520 2.13 -24.23 -25.39
CA GLU A 520 2.27 -25.67 -25.56
C GLU A 520 0.93 -26.40 -25.44
N ALA A 521 0.11 -26.06 -24.44
CA ALA A 521 -1.21 -26.67 -24.26
C ALA A 521 -2.16 -26.45 -25.46
N LEU A 522 -1.94 -25.39 -26.24
CA LEU A 522 -2.75 -25.11 -27.44
C LEU A 522 -2.16 -25.71 -28.71
N GLU A 523 -0.83 -25.78 -28.86
CA GLU A 523 -0.16 -26.05 -30.16
C GLU A 523 1.07 -26.99 -30.01
N ALA A 524 1.01 -28.00 -29.12
CA ALA A 524 2.10 -28.94 -28.87
C ALA A 524 2.55 -29.74 -30.11
N ARG A 525 1.59 -30.24 -30.90
CA ARG A 525 1.83 -31.18 -32.02
C ARG A 525 2.59 -30.56 -33.20
N GLY A 526 2.63 -29.23 -33.27
CA GLY A 526 3.30 -28.52 -34.36
C GLY A 526 2.57 -27.25 -34.79
N PRO A 527 3.23 -26.43 -35.61
CA PRO A 527 2.71 -25.14 -36.05
C PRO A 527 1.40 -25.29 -36.84
N GLY A 528 0.35 -24.61 -36.39
CA GLY A 528 -1.01 -24.58 -36.93
C GLY A 528 -1.91 -25.73 -36.49
N ILE A 529 -1.45 -26.61 -35.60
CA ILE A 529 -2.20 -27.79 -35.16
C ILE A 529 -2.68 -27.59 -33.73
N TYR A 530 -3.93 -27.16 -33.58
CA TYR A 530 -4.51 -26.84 -32.27
C TYR A 530 -5.10 -28.06 -31.55
N ASP A 531 -4.92 -28.14 -30.23
CA ASP A 531 -5.56 -29.14 -29.37
C ASP A 531 -7.00 -28.74 -29.04
N GLU A 532 -7.95 -29.18 -29.88
CA GLU A 532 -9.38 -28.91 -29.70
C GLU A 532 -9.96 -29.56 -28.42
N ASP A 533 -9.39 -30.69 -27.97
CA ASP A 533 -9.88 -31.39 -26.77
C ASP A 533 -9.54 -30.57 -25.52
N TYR A 534 -8.32 -30.02 -25.44
CA TYR A 534 -7.93 -29.10 -24.37
C TYR A 534 -8.72 -27.79 -24.39
N ILE A 535 -9.00 -27.23 -25.58
CA ILE A 535 -9.82 -26.03 -25.70
C ILE A 535 -11.25 -26.28 -25.22
N ALA A 536 -11.87 -27.40 -25.64
CA ALA A 536 -13.20 -27.78 -25.19
C ALA A 536 -13.25 -27.98 -23.67
N PHE A 537 -12.25 -28.67 -23.10
CA PHE A 537 -12.10 -28.85 -21.67
C PHE A 537 -12.01 -27.51 -20.93
N THR A 538 -11.18 -26.59 -21.41
CA THR A 538 -11.00 -25.25 -20.84
C THR A 538 -12.32 -24.47 -20.82
N ILE A 539 -13.09 -24.52 -21.92
CA ILE A 539 -14.42 -23.91 -22.00
C ILE A 539 -15.36 -24.47 -20.93
N ASP A 540 -15.33 -25.79 -20.68
CA ASP A 540 -16.18 -26.40 -19.66
C ASP A 540 -15.76 -26.02 -18.23
N VAL A 541 -14.46 -25.88 -17.96
CA VAL A 541 -13.95 -25.32 -16.69
C VAL A 541 -14.40 -23.87 -16.52
N LEU A 542 -14.34 -23.05 -17.57
CA LEU A 542 -14.81 -21.65 -17.53
C LEU A 542 -16.32 -21.56 -17.28
N LYS A 543 -17.14 -22.43 -17.87
CA LYS A 543 -18.58 -22.51 -17.55
C LYS A 543 -18.81 -22.82 -16.08
N LYS A 544 -18.04 -23.76 -15.51
CA LYS A 544 -18.08 -24.06 -14.07
C LYS A 544 -17.68 -22.86 -13.23
N ALA A 545 -16.60 -22.16 -13.57
CA ALA A 545 -16.20 -20.93 -12.88
C ALA A 545 -17.31 -19.85 -12.92
N GLY A 546 -17.99 -19.69 -14.06
CA GLY A 546 -19.12 -18.78 -14.23
C GLY A 546 -20.32 -19.11 -13.33
N GLN A 547 -20.61 -20.39 -13.07
CA GLN A 547 -21.66 -20.82 -12.14
C GLN A 547 -21.39 -20.38 -10.69
N TYR A 548 -20.11 -20.18 -10.33
CA TYR A 548 -19.70 -19.60 -9.05
C TYR A 548 -19.50 -18.09 -9.13
N GLY A 549 -19.90 -17.43 -10.24
CA GLY A 549 -19.87 -15.98 -10.42
C GLY A 549 -18.48 -15.36 -10.63
N PHE A 550 -17.44 -16.15 -10.93
CA PHE A 550 -16.07 -15.63 -11.04
C PHE A 550 -15.89 -14.74 -12.27
N TYR A 551 -15.16 -13.64 -12.11
CA TYR A 551 -14.53 -12.95 -13.23
C TYR A 551 -13.25 -13.66 -13.60
N VAL A 552 -12.98 -13.86 -14.88
CA VAL A 552 -11.81 -14.59 -15.38
C VAL A 552 -11.09 -13.73 -16.40
N PHE A 553 -9.79 -13.60 -16.27
CA PHE A 553 -8.95 -13.13 -17.38
C PHE A 553 -7.92 -14.20 -17.71
N MET A 554 -7.66 -14.32 -19.01
CA MET A 554 -6.88 -15.42 -19.57
C MET A 554 -5.42 -15.02 -19.66
N ASP A 555 -4.54 -15.81 -19.05
CA ASP A 555 -3.08 -15.61 -19.07
C ASP A 555 -2.41 -16.68 -19.94
N PRO A 556 -1.81 -16.31 -21.09
CA PRO A 556 -0.89 -17.18 -21.82
C PRO A 556 0.43 -17.28 -21.04
N HIS A 557 0.42 -18.15 -20.04
CA HIS A 557 1.48 -18.30 -19.07
C HIS A 557 2.79 -18.77 -19.72
N GLN A 558 3.87 -18.10 -19.34
CA GLN A 558 5.16 -18.17 -20.00
C GLN A 558 6.22 -17.75 -19.00
N ASP A 559 7.15 -18.65 -18.69
CA ASP A 559 8.30 -18.38 -17.83
C ASP A 559 9.56 -18.82 -18.56
N VAL A 560 10.62 -18.03 -18.54
CA VAL A 560 11.85 -18.32 -19.29
C VAL A 560 11.56 -18.55 -20.77
N TRP A 561 11.26 -19.76 -21.24
CA TRP A 561 10.78 -19.97 -22.60
C TRP A 561 9.90 -21.21 -22.75
N SER A 562 10.34 -22.34 -22.22
CA SER A 562 9.59 -23.59 -22.29
C SER A 562 9.95 -24.49 -21.12
N ARG A 563 9.17 -25.56 -20.92
CA ARG A 563 9.54 -26.64 -19.98
C ARG A 563 10.90 -27.26 -20.28
N PHE A 564 11.31 -27.25 -21.54
CA PHE A 564 12.60 -27.75 -22.00
C PHE A 564 13.77 -26.79 -21.76
N SER A 565 13.51 -25.57 -21.29
CA SER A 565 14.52 -24.56 -20.96
C SER A 565 14.45 -24.12 -19.51
N GLY A 566 13.85 -24.94 -18.64
CA GLY A 566 13.73 -24.69 -17.20
C GLY A 566 12.61 -23.75 -16.77
N GLY A 567 11.71 -23.36 -17.69
CA GLY A 567 10.53 -22.54 -17.41
C GLY A 567 9.25 -23.17 -17.94
N SER A 568 8.32 -22.42 -18.51
CA SER A 568 7.04 -22.96 -19.03
C SER A 568 6.58 -22.15 -20.24
N GLY A 569 5.54 -22.58 -20.95
CA GLY A 569 4.88 -21.75 -21.97
C GLY A 569 5.00 -22.27 -23.40
N ALA A 570 6.17 -22.18 -24.05
CA ALA A 570 6.30 -22.48 -25.47
C ALA A 570 6.44 -23.98 -25.80
N PRO A 571 5.85 -24.47 -26.92
CA PRO A 571 5.99 -25.85 -27.36
C PRO A 571 7.39 -26.18 -27.89
N MET A 572 7.74 -27.47 -27.86
CA MET A 572 9.07 -27.98 -28.22
C MET A 572 9.49 -27.60 -29.65
N TRP A 573 8.55 -27.59 -30.60
CA TRP A 573 8.84 -27.27 -31.99
C TRP A 573 9.43 -25.86 -32.17
N THR A 574 9.20 -24.93 -31.23
CA THR A 574 9.77 -23.57 -31.28
C THR A 574 11.29 -23.59 -31.15
N LEU A 575 11.84 -24.50 -30.33
CA LEU A 575 13.28 -24.70 -30.18
C LEU A 575 13.88 -25.31 -31.44
N TYR A 576 13.21 -26.29 -32.03
CA TYR A 576 13.63 -26.85 -33.31
C TYR A 576 13.56 -25.81 -34.44
N ALA A 577 12.51 -24.97 -34.47
CA ALA A 577 12.35 -23.91 -35.47
C ALA A 577 13.53 -22.91 -35.43
N VAL A 578 14.08 -22.58 -34.26
CA VAL A 578 15.27 -21.71 -34.18
C VAL A 578 16.60 -22.45 -34.37
N GLY A 579 16.58 -23.76 -34.57
CA GLY A 579 17.77 -24.58 -34.79
C GLY A 579 18.45 -25.06 -33.51
N LEU A 580 17.76 -25.07 -32.37
CA LEU A 580 18.27 -25.58 -31.09
C LEU A 580 17.94 -27.06 -30.90
N ASN A 581 18.80 -27.76 -30.18
CA ASN A 581 18.65 -29.16 -29.79
C ASN A 581 18.42 -29.29 -28.27
N PRO A 582 17.18 -29.48 -27.80
CA PRO A 582 16.84 -29.57 -26.38
C PRO A 582 17.61 -30.64 -25.61
N GLU A 583 17.91 -31.79 -26.23
CA GLU A 583 18.62 -32.90 -25.58
C GLU A 583 20.07 -32.56 -25.21
N ALA A 584 20.66 -31.55 -25.85
CA ALA A 584 22.03 -31.13 -25.60
C ALA A 584 22.16 -30.03 -24.53
N PHE A 585 21.05 -29.51 -24.00
CA PHE A 585 21.08 -28.34 -23.11
C PHE A 585 21.77 -28.60 -21.78
N ASP A 586 21.56 -29.78 -21.20
CA ASP A 586 22.20 -30.19 -19.94
C ASP A 586 23.73 -30.28 -20.10
N THR A 587 24.19 -31.01 -21.12
CA THR A 587 25.64 -31.20 -21.40
C THR A 587 26.36 -29.90 -21.73
N THR A 588 25.67 -28.94 -22.37
CA THR A 588 26.23 -27.64 -22.74
C THR A 588 26.02 -26.56 -21.68
N GLU A 589 25.28 -26.86 -20.61
CA GLU A 589 24.63 -25.91 -19.71
C GLU A 589 23.96 -24.74 -20.45
N ALA A 590 23.37 -24.98 -21.63
CA ALA A 590 22.65 -23.97 -22.39
C ALA A 590 21.27 -23.66 -21.78
N ALA A 591 20.74 -24.57 -20.97
CA ALA A 591 19.66 -24.37 -20.01
C ALA A 591 19.81 -25.39 -18.87
N LEU A 592 19.37 -25.04 -17.67
CA LEU A 592 19.27 -25.93 -16.52
C LEU A 592 17.82 -26.35 -16.35
N VAL A 593 17.56 -27.65 -16.44
CA VAL A 593 16.22 -28.23 -16.38
C VAL A 593 16.19 -29.27 -15.25
N HIS A 594 15.14 -29.23 -14.43
CA HIS A 594 14.99 -30.15 -13.30
C HIS A 594 14.91 -31.62 -13.78
N ASN A 595 14.23 -31.88 -14.90
CA ASN A 595 14.03 -33.22 -15.46
C ASN A 595 15.32 -33.92 -15.90
N THR A 596 16.37 -33.17 -16.26
CA THR A 596 17.67 -33.75 -16.66
C THR A 596 18.68 -33.78 -15.52
N TYR A 597 18.34 -33.22 -14.36
CA TYR A 597 19.26 -33.11 -13.25
C TYR A 597 19.51 -34.50 -12.61
N PRO A 598 20.77 -34.91 -12.35
CA PRO A 598 21.09 -36.29 -11.96
C PRO A 598 20.35 -36.81 -10.71
N ASN A 599 20.12 -35.92 -9.74
CA ASN A 599 19.29 -36.20 -8.57
C ASN A 599 18.25 -35.07 -8.41
N PRO A 600 16.99 -35.26 -8.83
CA PRO A 600 15.96 -34.23 -8.75
C PRO A 600 15.79 -33.64 -7.33
N ALA A 601 15.99 -34.44 -6.28
CA ALA A 601 15.86 -33.96 -4.90
C ALA A 601 16.97 -32.95 -4.50
N GLU A 602 18.09 -32.95 -5.20
CA GLU A 602 19.22 -32.02 -4.99
C GLU A 602 19.19 -30.83 -5.97
N PHE A 603 18.15 -30.70 -6.79
CA PHE A 603 18.00 -29.57 -7.69
C PHE A 603 17.96 -28.25 -6.87
N PRO A 604 18.91 -27.32 -7.07
CA PRO A 604 19.02 -26.19 -6.17
C PRO A 604 17.81 -25.27 -6.27
N LYS A 605 17.15 -24.99 -5.13
CA LYS A 605 15.96 -24.11 -5.07
C LYS A 605 16.22 -22.75 -5.76
N MET A 606 15.26 -22.23 -6.52
CA MET A 606 15.36 -20.95 -7.25
C MET A 606 16.49 -20.87 -8.30
N ILE A 607 17.16 -21.97 -8.65
CA ILE A 607 18.21 -21.94 -9.69
C ILE A 607 17.65 -21.67 -11.07
N TRP A 608 16.38 -22.01 -11.31
CA TRP A 608 15.72 -21.85 -12.61
C TRP A 608 15.73 -20.40 -13.11
N ALA A 609 15.70 -19.41 -12.22
CA ALA A 609 15.77 -17.99 -12.58
C ALA A 609 17.11 -17.62 -13.24
N THR A 610 18.17 -18.41 -13.01
CA THR A 610 19.45 -18.21 -13.70
C THR A 610 19.41 -18.58 -15.17
N ASN A 611 18.35 -19.29 -15.63
CA ASN A 611 18.16 -19.58 -17.04
C ASN A 611 18.01 -18.31 -17.89
N TYR A 612 17.60 -17.17 -17.32
CA TYR A 612 17.62 -15.88 -18.01
C TYR A 612 19.04 -15.45 -18.46
N THR A 613 20.09 -15.96 -17.80
CA THR A 613 21.50 -15.73 -18.19
C THR A 613 22.04 -16.78 -19.17
N ARG A 614 21.25 -17.82 -19.48
CA ARG A 614 21.66 -18.96 -20.31
C ARG A 614 21.29 -18.76 -21.77
N MET A 615 22.03 -19.43 -22.65
CA MET A 615 21.99 -19.21 -24.09
C MET A 615 20.58 -19.39 -24.66
N VAL A 616 19.85 -20.43 -24.24
CA VAL A 616 18.53 -20.74 -24.81
C VAL A 616 17.55 -19.60 -24.58
N CYS A 617 17.39 -19.15 -23.33
CA CYS A 617 16.49 -18.05 -22.99
C CYS A 617 16.89 -16.74 -23.71
N GLN A 618 18.19 -16.42 -23.68
CA GLN A 618 18.77 -15.26 -24.37
C GLN A 618 18.44 -15.26 -25.87
N VAL A 619 18.65 -16.38 -26.55
CA VAL A 619 18.38 -16.52 -27.98
C VAL A 619 16.89 -16.44 -28.27
N MET A 620 16.05 -17.20 -27.55
CA MET A 620 14.63 -17.28 -27.85
C MET A 620 13.94 -15.92 -27.72
N PHE A 621 14.16 -15.19 -26.62
CA PHE A 621 13.58 -13.85 -26.47
C PHE A 621 14.11 -12.84 -27.48
N THR A 622 15.41 -12.91 -27.81
CA THR A 622 15.99 -12.03 -28.83
C THR A 622 15.35 -12.26 -30.19
N LEU A 623 15.17 -13.53 -30.57
CA LEU A 623 14.53 -13.88 -31.84
C LEU A 623 13.04 -13.54 -31.84
N PHE A 624 12.34 -13.74 -30.72
CA PHE A 624 10.91 -13.44 -30.59
C PHE A 624 10.61 -11.94 -30.66
N PHE A 625 11.42 -11.08 -30.01
CA PHE A 625 11.15 -9.64 -29.97
C PHE A 625 11.90 -8.83 -31.05
N ALA A 626 13.10 -9.24 -31.44
CA ALA A 626 13.98 -8.46 -32.31
C ALA A 626 14.74 -9.30 -33.38
N GLY A 627 14.18 -10.45 -33.79
CA GLY A 627 14.77 -11.32 -34.80
C GLY A 627 15.02 -10.63 -36.15
N ARG A 628 14.19 -9.66 -36.56
CA ARG A 628 14.43 -8.90 -37.81
C ARG A 628 15.69 -8.04 -37.75
N ASP A 629 15.97 -7.46 -36.59
CA ASP A 629 17.06 -6.51 -36.39
C ASP A 629 18.39 -7.24 -36.17
N PHE A 630 18.40 -8.27 -35.33
CA PHE A 630 19.63 -8.96 -34.90
C PHE A 630 19.88 -10.31 -35.57
N ALA A 631 18.85 -10.92 -36.17
CA ALA A 631 18.96 -12.19 -36.89
C ALA A 631 18.28 -12.16 -38.27
N PRO A 632 18.58 -11.19 -39.16
CA PRO A 632 17.91 -11.05 -40.45
C PRO A 632 18.02 -12.28 -41.37
N LYS A 633 19.07 -13.13 -41.20
CA LYS A 633 19.21 -14.37 -41.98
C LYS A 633 18.33 -15.51 -41.48
N ALA A 634 17.74 -15.38 -40.28
CA ALA A 634 16.90 -16.41 -39.70
C ALA A 634 15.49 -16.39 -40.32
N ILE A 635 15.37 -16.99 -41.50
CA ILE A 635 14.15 -17.01 -42.31
C ILE A 635 13.65 -18.45 -42.46
N ILE A 636 12.38 -18.67 -42.15
CA ILE A 636 11.65 -19.93 -42.34
C ILE A 636 10.36 -19.64 -43.10
N ASN A 637 10.02 -20.48 -44.08
CA ASN A 637 8.82 -20.35 -44.91
C ASN A 637 8.69 -18.97 -45.59
N GLY A 638 9.84 -18.34 -45.90
CA GLY A 638 9.89 -17.00 -46.51
C GLY A 638 9.62 -15.83 -45.54
N GLN A 639 9.51 -16.11 -44.24
CA GLN A 639 9.24 -15.15 -43.18
C GLN A 639 10.40 -15.13 -42.16
N ASN A 640 10.71 -13.96 -41.57
CA ASN A 640 11.69 -13.91 -40.49
C ASN A 640 11.17 -14.68 -39.25
N ILE A 641 12.07 -15.33 -38.53
CA ILE A 641 11.74 -16.15 -37.36
C ILE A 641 10.93 -15.40 -36.29
N GLN A 642 11.17 -14.09 -36.13
CA GLN A 642 10.38 -13.23 -35.24
C GLN A 642 8.90 -13.30 -35.57
N ASP A 643 8.56 -13.04 -36.83
CA ASP A 643 7.17 -12.97 -37.25
C ASP A 643 6.53 -14.35 -37.28
N TYR A 644 7.32 -15.38 -37.61
CA TYR A 644 6.86 -16.77 -37.58
C TYR A 644 6.42 -17.15 -36.17
N LEU A 645 7.27 -16.97 -35.16
CA LEU A 645 6.94 -17.29 -33.77
C LEU A 645 5.80 -16.42 -33.23
N GLN A 646 5.86 -15.09 -33.44
CA GLN A 646 4.80 -14.19 -32.97
C GLN A 646 3.45 -14.48 -33.60
N SER A 647 3.40 -14.81 -34.90
CA SER A 647 2.14 -15.11 -35.59
C SER A 647 1.52 -16.43 -35.11
N HIS A 648 2.31 -17.48 -34.90
CA HIS A 648 1.81 -18.74 -34.35
C HIS A 648 1.31 -18.59 -32.91
N TYR A 649 2.09 -17.92 -32.05
CA TYR A 649 1.68 -17.59 -30.69
C TYR A 649 0.35 -16.82 -30.67
N LEU A 650 0.26 -15.74 -31.46
CA LEU A 650 -0.96 -14.94 -31.55
C LEU A 650 -2.12 -15.78 -32.08
N ASN A 651 -1.92 -16.53 -33.17
CA ASN A 651 -2.98 -17.32 -33.79
C ASN A 651 -3.54 -18.40 -32.86
N ALA A 652 -2.70 -19.03 -32.04
CA ALA A 652 -3.12 -19.99 -31.01
C ALA A 652 -4.03 -19.31 -29.95
N THR A 653 -3.61 -18.17 -29.41
CA THR A 653 -4.41 -17.37 -28.47
C THR A 653 -5.73 -16.89 -29.09
N LEU A 654 -5.69 -16.40 -30.33
CA LEU A 654 -6.89 -15.97 -31.07
C LEU A 654 -7.82 -17.14 -31.40
N HIS A 655 -7.27 -18.35 -31.60
CA HIS A 655 -8.08 -19.54 -31.82
C HIS A 655 -8.87 -19.91 -30.57
N LEU A 656 -8.23 -19.95 -29.40
CA LEU A 656 -8.91 -20.13 -28.11
C LEU A 656 -9.99 -19.05 -27.90
N ALA A 657 -9.66 -17.77 -28.14
CA ALA A 657 -10.62 -16.68 -28.03
C ALA A 657 -11.83 -16.84 -28.97
N ARG A 658 -11.62 -17.29 -30.22
CA ARG A 658 -12.70 -17.59 -31.18
C ARG A 658 -13.61 -18.70 -30.66
N ARG A 659 -13.04 -19.79 -30.15
CA ARG A 659 -13.81 -20.92 -29.61
C ARG A 659 -14.61 -20.53 -28.37
N ILE A 660 -14.08 -19.65 -27.50
CA ILE A 660 -14.82 -19.08 -26.37
C ILE A 660 -15.99 -18.22 -26.87
N LYS A 661 -15.77 -17.35 -27.86
CA LYS A 661 -16.81 -16.49 -28.44
C LYS A 661 -17.96 -17.29 -29.07
N GLU A 662 -17.64 -18.40 -29.75
CA GLU A 662 -18.64 -19.29 -30.36
C GLU A 662 -19.61 -19.92 -29.35
N THR A 663 -19.28 -19.93 -28.04
CA THR A 663 -20.21 -20.38 -27.00
C THR A 663 -21.36 -19.40 -26.73
N GLY A 664 -21.16 -18.11 -27.00
CA GLY A 664 -22.15 -17.04 -26.83
C GLY A 664 -22.50 -16.66 -25.38
N SER A 665 -21.98 -17.35 -24.36
CA SER A 665 -22.39 -17.14 -22.96
C SER A 665 -21.25 -16.85 -21.98
N LEU A 666 -20.00 -16.86 -22.44
CA LEU A 666 -18.81 -16.67 -21.58
C LEU A 666 -18.13 -15.32 -21.77
N GLU A 667 -18.17 -14.78 -22.99
CA GLU A 667 -17.61 -13.48 -23.36
C GLU A 667 -18.30 -12.35 -22.58
N ASP A 668 -17.54 -11.33 -22.15
CA ASP A 668 -17.99 -10.15 -21.38
C ASP A 668 -18.60 -10.42 -19.98
N THR A 669 -19.01 -11.65 -19.67
CA THR A 669 -19.57 -12.03 -18.37
C THR A 669 -18.57 -12.77 -17.50
N VAL A 670 -18.03 -13.89 -18.00
CA VAL A 670 -17.06 -14.72 -17.25
C VAL A 670 -15.66 -14.32 -17.66
N VAL A 671 -15.35 -14.37 -18.95
CA VAL A 671 -14.05 -13.96 -19.49
C VAL A 671 -14.10 -12.45 -19.75
N ILE A 672 -13.50 -11.68 -18.85
CA ILE A 672 -13.50 -10.21 -18.90
C ILE A 672 -12.33 -9.63 -19.69
N GLY A 673 -11.25 -10.40 -19.89
CA GLY A 673 -10.06 -9.88 -20.55
C GLY A 673 -8.95 -10.91 -20.75
N TRP A 674 -7.84 -10.42 -21.30
CA TRP A 674 -6.69 -11.22 -21.71
C TRP A 674 -5.40 -10.51 -21.33
N GLU A 675 -4.39 -11.28 -20.94
CA GLU A 675 -2.99 -10.85 -20.83
C GLU A 675 -2.21 -11.16 -22.11
N SER A 676 -1.20 -10.35 -22.38
CA SER A 676 -0.43 -10.44 -23.63
C SER A 676 0.61 -11.55 -23.64
N PHE A 677 1.38 -11.64 -22.57
CA PHE A 677 2.58 -12.47 -22.47
C PHE A 677 3.07 -12.38 -21.02
N ASN A 678 3.20 -13.51 -20.33
CA ASN A 678 3.70 -13.50 -18.95
C ASN A 678 5.23 -13.26 -18.90
N GLU A 679 5.66 -12.41 -17.97
CA GLU A 679 7.05 -12.04 -17.66
C GLU A 679 7.95 -11.84 -18.89
N PRO A 680 7.62 -10.88 -19.78
CA PRO A 680 8.39 -10.67 -21.00
C PRO A 680 9.83 -10.25 -20.67
N ASN A 681 10.82 -10.95 -21.24
CA ASN A 681 12.24 -10.67 -21.06
C ASN A 681 12.87 -10.15 -22.37
N HIS A 682 13.92 -9.34 -22.25
CA HIS A 682 14.59 -8.73 -23.39
C HIS A 682 15.64 -9.62 -24.05
N GLY A 683 15.96 -10.78 -23.49
CA GLY A 683 17.00 -11.66 -24.02
C GLY A 683 18.35 -10.93 -24.05
N LEU A 684 18.96 -10.79 -25.23
CA LEU A 684 20.21 -10.03 -25.42
C LEU A 684 19.96 -8.55 -25.80
N ILE A 685 18.72 -8.15 -26.06
CA ILE A 685 18.38 -6.82 -26.59
C ILE A 685 18.75 -5.74 -25.57
N GLY A 686 19.69 -4.86 -25.90
CA GLY A 686 20.18 -3.81 -25.00
C GLY A 686 21.42 -4.18 -24.18
N TYR A 687 21.97 -5.40 -24.37
CA TYR A 687 23.24 -5.77 -23.74
C TYR A 687 24.37 -4.86 -24.24
N GLN A 688 24.98 -4.15 -23.30
CA GLN A 688 26.08 -3.21 -23.60
C GLN A 688 27.39 -3.94 -23.93
N ALA A 689 27.60 -5.13 -23.36
CA ALA A 689 28.75 -5.99 -23.60
C ALA A 689 28.37 -7.45 -23.34
N LEU A 690 28.65 -8.35 -24.28
CA LEU A 690 28.44 -9.79 -24.13
C LEU A 690 29.39 -10.42 -23.11
N THR A 691 30.51 -9.76 -22.84
CA THR A 691 31.52 -10.18 -21.84
C THR A 691 31.15 -9.85 -20.39
N LYS A 692 30.02 -9.19 -20.13
CA LYS A 692 29.57 -8.78 -18.79
C LYS A 692 28.14 -9.24 -18.51
N ILE A 693 27.84 -9.50 -17.24
CA ILE A 693 26.46 -9.70 -16.80
C ILE A 693 25.81 -8.32 -16.59
N PRO A 694 24.60 -8.06 -17.15
CA PRO A 694 23.87 -6.81 -16.95
C PRO A 694 23.55 -6.50 -15.48
N ILE A 695 23.41 -5.22 -15.14
CA ILE A 695 23.14 -4.75 -13.77
C ILE A 695 21.75 -5.16 -13.29
N ASP A 696 20.81 -5.39 -14.19
CA ASP A 696 19.45 -5.86 -13.93
C ASP A 696 19.36 -7.38 -13.70
N GLN A 697 20.41 -8.15 -14.01
CA GLN A 697 20.50 -9.59 -13.77
C GLN A 697 21.31 -9.92 -12.51
N GLN A 698 20.83 -9.47 -11.34
CA GLN A 698 21.54 -9.61 -10.05
C GLN A 698 21.32 -10.95 -9.35
N LEU A 699 20.30 -11.71 -9.73
CA LEU A 699 19.99 -12.99 -9.11
C LEU A 699 20.85 -14.09 -9.76
N GLN A 700 21.97 -14.41 -9.12
CA GLN A 700 22.97 -15.36 -9.60
C GLN A 700 23.10 -16.49 -8.58
N LYS A 701 23.06 -17.74 -9.06
CA LYS A 701 23.13 -18.94 -8.23
C LYS A 701 23.69 -20.10 -9.03
N GLY A 702 24.53 -20.93 -8.43
CA GLY A 702 25.24 -21.98 -9.16
C GLY A 702 26.15 -21.36 -10.23
N THR A 703 26.33 -22.04 -11.36
CA THR A 703 27.04 -21.46 -12.51
C THR A 703 26.18 -20.33 -13.12
N SER A 704 26.78 -19.15 -13.34
CA SER A 704 26.10 -18.00 -13.94
C SER A 704 27.00 -17.37 -15.01
N PRO A 705 26.91 -17.82 -16.28
CA PRO A 705 27.79 -17.38 -17.36
C PRO A 705 27.44 -15.98 -17.86
N THR A 706 28.43 -15.27 -18.40
CA THR A 706 28.17 -14.12 -19.28
C THR A 706 27.56 -14.60 -20.60
N ALA A 707 26.90 -13.72 -21.37
CA ALA A 707 26.33 -14.09 -22.66
C ALA A 707 27.39 -14.68 -23.61
N TRP A 708 28.62 -14.15 -23.59
CA TRP A 708 29.73 -14.70 -24.37
C TRP A 708 30.12 -16.12 -23.91
N GLN A 709 30.23 -16.35 -22.61
CA GLN A 709 30.53 -17.68 -22.07
C GLN A 709 29.43 -18.68 -22.42
N ALA A 710 28.16 -18.27 -22.32
CA ALA A 710 27.00 -19.09 -22.67
C ALA A 710 26.99 -19.45 -24.17
N ILE A 711 27.38 -18.52 -25.05
CA ILE A 711 27.53 -18.78 -26.49
C ILE A 711 28.63 -19.81 -26.75
N LEU A 712 29.76 -19.73 -26.04
CA LEU A 712 30.88 -20.65 -26.18
C LEU A 712 30.50 -22.08 -25.73
N THR A 713 29.95 -22.23 -24.52
CA THR A 713 29.56 -23.56 -24.00
C THR A 713 28.47 -24.18 -24.86
N ALA A 714 27.48 -23.40 -25.28
CA ALA A 714 26.44 -23.89 -26.18
C ALA A 714 26.95 -24.25 -27.59
N SER A 715 28.10 -23.72 -28.01
CA SER A 715 28.78 -24.07 -29.27
C SER A 715 29.78 -25.23 -29.12
N GLY A 716 29.83 -25.86 -27.95
CA GLY A 716 30.67 -27.03 -27.66
C GLY A 716 32.09 -26.70 -27.22
N ARG A 717 32.35 -25.48 -26.73
CA ARG A 717 33.66 -25.04 -26.23
C ARG A 717 33.69 -25.07 -24.70
N ALA A 718 34.79 -25.55 -24.15
CA ALA A 718 35.00 -25.53 -22.70
C ALA A 718 35.27 -24.09 -22.22
N CYS A 719 34.64 -23.68 -21.12
CA CYS A 719 34.80 -22.35 -20.54
C CYS A 719 34.75 -22.39 -19.01
N GLU A 720 35.63 -21.62 -18.35
CA GLU A 720 35.49 -21.38 -16.91
C GLU A 720 34.34 -20.40 -16.67
N VAL A 721 33.39 -20.80 -15.83
CA VAL A 721 32.22 -20.02 -15.42
C VAL A 721 32.28 -19.77 -13.92
N GLU A 722 31.89 -18.57 -13.49
CA GLU A 722 31.85 -18.24 -12.06
C GLU A 722 30.68 -18.92 -11.37
N THR A 723 30.90 -19.37 -10.13
CA THR A 723 29.86 -19.96 -9.29
C THR A 723 29.45 -19.02 -8.17
N TRP A 724 28.15 -18.99 -7.89
CA TRP A 724 27.51 -18.05 -6.98
C TRP A 724 26.59 -18.77 -5.98
N GLU A 725 26.47 -18.21 -4.78
CA GLU A 725 25.48 -18.61 -3.77
C GLU A 725 24.67 -17.40 -3.32
N LEU A 726 23.48 -17.67 -2.78
CA LEU A 726 22.59 -16.63 -2.26
C LEU A 726 22.78 -16.48 -0.75
N GLY A 727 23.18 -15.29 -0.31
CA GLY A 727 23.22 -14.89 1.09
C GLY A 727 22.08 -13.93 1.44
N SER A 728 22.01 -13.52 2.71
CA SER A 728 20.96 -12.62 3.23
C SER A 728 20.96 -11.21 2.62
N MET A 729 22.05 -10.82 1.94
CA MET A 729 22.18 -9.52 1.25
C MET A 729 22.34 -9.68 -0.27
N GLY A 730 21.93 -10.83 -0.82
CA GLY A 730 21.98 -11.13 -2.25
C GLY A 730 23.06 -12.13 -2.64
N SER A 731 23.32 -12.22 -3.94
CA SER A 731 24.26 -13.16 -4.55
C SER A 731 25.71 -12.82 -4.20
N TYR A 732 26.50 -13.80 -3.77
CA TYR A 732 27.95 -13.65 -3.58
C TYR A 732 28.70 -14.76 -4.30
N ARG A 733 29.88 -14.42 -4.81
CA ARG A 733 30.72 -15.34 -5.58
C ARG A 733 31.42 -16.34 -4.67
N THR A 734 31.32 -17.62 -5.00
CA THR A 734 31.94 -18.72 -4.24
C THR A 734 33.16 -19.32 -4.94
N GLY A 735 33.22 -19.26 -6.28
CA GLY A 735 34.28 -19.94 -7.02
C GLY A 735 34.20 -19.80 -8.53
N LYS A 736 34.85 -20.75 -9.21
CA LYS A 736 34.83 -20.96 -10.66
C LYS A 736 34.81 -22.45 -10.94
N VAL A 737 34.06 -22.85 -11.95
CA VAL A 737 33.97 -24.24 -12.44
C VAL A 737 34.21 -24.25 -13.95
N LEU A 738 34.95 -25.24 -14.44
CA LEU A 738 35.11 -25.49 -15.87
C LEU A 738 33.87 -26.24 -16.39
N VAL A 739 33.09 -25.59 -17.23
CA VAL A 739 31.98 -26.21 -17.97
C VAL A 739 32.54 -26.72 -19.30
N ASP A 740 32.55 -28.04 -19.50
CA ASP A 740 33.09 -28.69 -20.71
C ASP A 740 32.04 -29.58 -21.40
N PRO A 741 31.43 -29.09 -22.50
CA PRO A 741 30.47 -29.85 -23.30
C PRO A 741 31.10 -30.98 -24.15
N LYS A 742 32.43 -31.12 -24.17
CA LYS A 742 33.18 -32.14 -24.94
C LYS A 742 32.84 -32.16 -26.43
N GLY A 743 32.62 -30.98 -27.02
CA GLY A 743 32.26 -30.82 -28.43
C GLY A 743 30.78 -31.02 -28.77
N THR A 744 29.94 -31.39 -27.79
CA THR A 744 28.48 -31.41 -27.95
C THR A 744 27.97 -29.99 -28.12
N GLN A 745 27.05 -29.76 -29.07
CA GLN A 745 26.49 -28.45 -29.36
C GLN A 745 25.00 -28.40 -29.03
N ALA A 746 24.54 -27.25 -28.54
CA ALA A 746 23.13 -26.97 -28.31
C ALA A 746 22.38 -26.64 -29.62
N TRP A 747 23.09 -26.58 -30.76
CA TRP A 747 22.54 -26.35 -32.09
C TRP A 747 22.27 -27.69 -32.79
N LEU A 748 21.22 -27.75 -33.60
CA LEU A 748 20.92 -28.93 -34.43
C LEU A 748 22.04 -29.20 -35.42
N ASN A 749 22.29 -30.48 -35.70
CA ASN A 749 23.29 -30.89 -36.68
C ASN A 749 22.85 -30.50 -38.11
N THR A 750 23.82 -30.24 -38.99
CA THR A 750 23.65 -30.09 -40.45
C THR A 750 22.78 -31.18 -41.12
N ASN A 751 22.78 -32.40 -40.57
CA ASN A 751 22.00 -33.53 -41.10
C ASN A 751 20.57 -33.60 -40.57
N HIS A 752 20.15 -32.68 -39.70
CA HIS A 752 18.78 -32.67 -39.18
C HIS A 752 17.80 -32.34 -40.31
N GLU A 753 16.81 -33.20 -40.50
CA GLU A 753 15.76 -32.98 -41.49
C GLU A 753 14.62 -32.16 -40.87
N ASP A 754 14.38 -30.95 -41.39
CA ASP A 754 13.23 -30.11 -41.01
C ASP A 754 11.86 -30.70 -41.48
N THR A 755 11.84 -31.94 -41.97
CA THR A 755 10.63 -32.63 -42.48
C THR A 755 9.61 -32.92 -41.39
N LYS A 756 10.04 -33.06 -40.13
CA LYS A 756 9.17 -33.40 -38.99
C LYS A 756 7.97 -32.46 -38.82
N TYR A 757 8.20 -31.15 -38.92
CA TYR A 757 7.15 -30.12 -38.77
C TYR A 757 6.87 -29.34 -40.07
N GLY A 758 7.48 -29.76 -41.18
CA GLY A 758 7.11 -29.32 -42.53
C GLY A 758 7.54 -27.90 -42.91
N TRP A 759 8.48 -27.28 -42.20
CA TRP A 759 8.98 -25.96 -42.55
C TRP A 759 10.21 -26.01 -43.46
N LYS A 760 10.47 -24.91 -44.17
CA LYS A 760 11.61 -24.76 -45.08
C LYS A 760 12.47 -23.57 -44.68
N ARG A 761 13.73 -23.83 -44.32
CA ARG A 761 14.72 -22.79 -44.03
C ARG A 761 15.24 -22.13 -45.31
N ASP A 762 15.52 -20.85 -45.21
CA ASP A 762 16.24 -20.13 -46.24
C ASP A 762 17.70 -20.66 -46.36
N PRO A 763 18.28 -20.76 -47.57
CA PRO A 763 19.66 -21.22 -47.74
C PRO A 763 20.70 -20.38 -46.98
N GLY A 764 20.38 -19.14 -46.62
CA GLY A 764 21.21 -18.26 -45.80
C GLY A 764 21.27 -18.64 -44.31
N TRP A 765 20.36 -19.49 -43.82
CA TRP A 765 20.35 -19.98 -42.44
C TRP A 765 20.90 -21.41 -42.39
N LYS A 766 22.14 -21.55 -41.92
CA LYS A 766 22.82 -22.84 -41.83
C LYS A 766 22.55 -23.51 -40.48
N LEU A 767 22.19 -24.80 -40.50
CA LEU A 767 22.18 -25.64 -39.29
C LEU A 767 23.61 -26.08 -38.93
N GLY A 768 23.83 -26.44 -37.67
CA GLY A 768 25.14 -26.84 -37.13
C GLY A 768 26.09 -25.67 -36.80
N GLU A 769 25.69 -24.44 -37.06
CA GLU A 769 26.47 -23.23 -36.77
C GLU A 769 25.67 -22.31 -35.84
N CYS A 770 26.35 -21.70 -34.85
CA CYS A 770 25.72 -20.71 -33.97
C CYS A 770 25.17 -19.53 -34.79
N ILE A 771 23.90 -19.18 -34.55
CA ILE A 771 23.22 -18.09 -35.27
C ILE A 771 23.99 -16.77 -35.19
N TRP A 772 24.60 -16.46 -34.05
CA TRP A 772 25.38 -15.24 -33.86
C TRP A 772 26.70 -15.25 -34.62
N SER A 773 27.31 -16.41 -34.85
CA SER A 773 28.49 -16.51 -35.72
C SER A 773 28.12 -16.20 -37.17
N GLN A 774 26.97 -16.72 -37.64
CA GLN A 774 26.45 -16.43 -38.98
C GLN A 774 26.16 -14.94 -39.23
N HIS A 775 25.95 -14.16 -38.17
CA HIS A 775 25.73 -12.71 -38.20
C HIS A 775 26.99 -11.88 -37.89
N GLY A 776 28.15 -12.54 -37.75
CA GLY A 776 29.44 -11.86 -37.56
C GLY A 776 29.64 -11.28 -36.15
N VAL A 777 28.95 -11.82 -35.15
CA VAL A 777 29.16 -11.47 -33.73
C VAL A 777 30.47 -12.06 -33.24
N TRP A 778 30.79 -13.29 -33.65
CA TRP A 778 32.02 -14.00 -33.31
C TRP A 778 32.46 -14.98 -34.40
N ASP A 779 33.74 -15.33 -34.41
CA ASP A 779 34.33 -16.28 -35.35
C ASP A 779 34.47 -17.67 -34.71
N ALA A 780 33.71 -18.63 -35.24
CA ALA A 780 33.67 -20.02 -34.78
C ALA A 780 34.95 -20.82 -35.03
N THR A 781 35.83 -20.34 -35.91
CA THR A 781 37.10 -21.02 -36.23
C THR A 781 38.23 -20.59 -35.31
N THR A 782 38.22 -19.33 -34.87
CA THR A 782 39.26 -18.75 -34.00
C THR A 782 38.80 -18.59 -32.55
N ASP A 783 37.53 -18.87 -32.25
CA ASP A 783 36.86 -18.66 -30.97
C ASP A 783 37.02 -17.21 -30.45
N ARG A 784 37.00 -16.24 -31.38
CA ARG A 784 37.16 -14.81 -31.08
C ARG A 784 35.85 -14.05 -31.20
N LEU A 785 35.53 -13.29 -30.16
CA LEU A 785 34.43 -12.31 -30.18
C LEU A 785 34.82 -11.13 -31.10
N LEU A 786 34.00 -10.86 -32.11
CA LEU A 786 34.24 -9.80 -33.09
C LEU A 786 33.49 -8.52 -32.75
N ARG A 787 32.27 -8.64 -32.18
CA ARG A 787 31.38 -7.53 -31.83
C ARG A 787 30.78 -7.74 -30.44
N ASP A 788 31.41 -7.14 -29.43
CA ASP A 788 30.95 -7.24 -28.03
C ASP A 788 29.68 -6.40 -27.77
N ASP A 789 29.47 -5.32 -28.51
CA ASP A 789 28.36 -4.38 -28.37
C ASP A 789 27.22 -4.62 -29.39
N TYR A 790 27.16 -5.80 -30.02
CA TYR A 790 26.26 -6.08 -31.16
C TYR A 790 24.78 -5.80 -30.84
N PHE A 791 24.32 -6.11 -29.62
CA PHE A 791 22.94 -5.93 -29.19
C PHE A 791 22.69 -4.60 -28.46
N SER A 792 23.72 -3.78 -28.28
CA SER A 792 23.61 -2.49 -27.58
C SER A 792 22.89 -1.43 -28.39
N LYS A 793 22.85 -1.59 -29.73
CA LYS A 793 22.30 -0.60 -30.66
C LYS A 793 21.38 -1.23 -31.67
N THR A 794 20.38 -0.46 -32.10
CA THR A 794 19.53 -0.81 -33.25
C THR A 794 20.36 -0.87 -34.54
N PRO A 795 19.87 -1.52 -35.61
CA PRO A 795 20.53 -1.49 -36.92
C PRO A 795 20.74 -0.07 -37.48
N THR A 796 19.94 0.90 -37.01
CA THR A 796 20.04 2.32 -37.35
C THR A 796 21.06 3.10 -36.48
N GLY A 797 21.63 2.48 -35.45
CA GLY A 797 22.69 3.05 -34.60
C GLY A 797 22.23 3.70 -33.29
N GLU A 798 20.93 3.67 -32.98
CA GLU A 798 20.36 4.17 -31.72
C GLU A 798 20.68 3.22 -30.56
N GLN A 799 21.09 3.74 -29.40
CA GLN A 799 21.36 2.95 -28.20
C GLN A 799 20.09 2.34 -27.62
N ILE A 800 20.17 1.09 -27.17
CA ILE A 800 19.06 0.35 -26.58
C ILE A 800 19.32 0.15 -25.09
N ASP A 801 18.36 0.56 -24.27
CA ASP A 801 18.27 0.23 -22.85
C ASP A 801 16.92 -0.48 -22.56
N ALA A 802 16.66 -0.78 -21.29
CA ALA A 802 15.41 -1.43 -20.87
C ALA A 802 14.16 -0.61 -21.25
N ASN A 803 14.26 0.72 -21.28
CA ASN A 803 13.17 1.62 -21.64
C ASN A 803 12.87 1.55 -23.14
N VAL A 804 13.92 1.55 -23.98
CA VAL A 804 13.80 1.35 -25.43
C VAL A 804 13.24 -0.04 -25.75
N PHE A 805 13.69 -1.09 -25.05
CA PHE A 805 13.11 -2.43 -25.19
C PHE A 805 11.59 -2.41 -24.93
N CYS A 806 11.19 -1.86 -23.80
CA CYS A 806 9.79 -1.80 -23.38
C CYS A 806 8.94 -1.01 -24.39
N ASN A 807 9.37 0.19 -24.79
CA ASN A 807 8.59 1.09 -25.64
C ASN A 807 8.61 0.74 -27.14
N ARG A 808 9.63 0.03 -27.63
CA ARG A 808 9.76 -0.29 -29.06
C ARG A 808 9.43 -1.75 -29.36
N TYR A 809 10.18 -2.69 -28.77
CA TYR A 809 10.10 -4.09 -29.13
C TYR A 809 8.91 -4.79 -28.45
N PHE A 810 8.78 -4.63 -27.14
CA PHE A 810 7.64 -5.18 -26.39
C PHE A 810 6.32 -4.53 -26.83
N MET A 811 6.24 -3.20 -26.87
CA MET A 811 5.02 -2.51 -27.32
C MET A 811 4.65 -2.82 -28.78
N GLY A 812 5.62 -3.08 -29.66
CA GLY A 812 5.35 -3.53 -31.02
C GLY A 812 4.59 -4.87 -31.06
N HIS A 813 5.02 -5.84 -30.25
CA HIS A 813 4.31 -7.10 -30.06
C HIS A 813 2.94 -6.90 -29.40
N TRP A 814 2.91 -6.13 -28.31
CA TRP A 814 1.69 -5.88 -27.52
C TRP A 814 0.58 -5.25 -28.35
N LYS A 815 0.89 -4.26 -29.20
CA LYS A 815 -0.12 -3.63 -30.08
C LYS A 815 -0.70 -4.61 -31.10
N ASN A 816 0.13 -5.46 -31.70
CA ASN A 816 -0.33 -6.48 -32.64
C ASN A 816 -1.25 -7.49 -31.93
N TRP A 817 -0.86 -7.92 -30.73
CA TRP A 817 -1.68 -8.78 -29.88
C TRP A 817 -3.01 -8.10 -29.50
N ALA A 818 -2.98 -6.86 -29.04
CA ALA A 818 -4.17 -6.11 -28.60
C ALA A 818 -5.18 -5.93 -29.74
N CYS A 819 -4.70 -5.58 -30.94
CA CYS A 819 -5.51 -5.53 -32.16
C CYS A 819 -6.10 -6.91 -32.51
N GLY A 820 -5.30 -7.97 -32.40
CA GLY A 820 -5.73 -9.35 -32.64
C GLY A 820 -6.85 -9.78 -31.69
N VAL A 821 -6.66 -9.63 -30.38
CA VAL A 821 -7.66 -10.00 -29.36
C VAL A 821 -8.94 -9.22 -29.57
N ARG A 822 -8.86 -7.91 -29.81
CA ARG A 822 -10.04 -7.06 -30.04
C ARG A 822 -10.80 -7.35 -31.33
N SER A 823 -10.14 -7.92 -32.33
CA SER A 823 -10.84 -8.37 -33.54
C SER A 823 -11.87 -9.47 -33.24
N ILE A 824 -11.66 -10.23 -32.16
CA ILE A 824 -12.52 -11.32 -31.72
C ILE A 824 -13.37 -10.88 -30.52
N HIS A 825 -12.74 -10.43 -29.44
CA HIS A 825 -13.37 -9.99 -28.20
C HIS A 825 -13.34 -8.46 -28.07
N GLN A 826 -14.33 -7.78 -28.67
CA GLN A 826 -14.31 -6.33 -28.86
C GLN A 826 -14.27 -5.54 -27.53
N ASN A 827 -14.92 -6.08 -26.51
CA ASN A 827 -15.08 -5.44 -25.21
C ASN A 827 -14.02 -5.83 -24.18
N SER A 828 -13.02 -6.64 -24.56
CA SER A 828 -12.01 -7.19 -23.66
C SER A 828 -11.23 -6.12 -22.91
N PHE A 829 -11.02 -6.35 -21.62
CA PHE A 829 -9.94 -5.75 -20.87
C PHE A 829 -8.58 -6.24 -21.36
N LEU A 830 -7.69 -5.30 -21.69
CA LEU A 830 -6.34 -5.56 -22.18
C LEU A 830 -5.36 -5.36 -21.03
N PHE A 831 -4.93 -6.45 -20.42
CA PHE A 831 -3.97 -6.41 -19.33
C PHE A 831 -2.56 -6.23 -19.90
N LEU A 832 -1.95 -5.07 -19.60
CA LEU A 832 -0.60 -4.71 -19.99
C LEU A 832 0.34 -5.04 -18.84
N GLN A 833 1.01 -6.17 -18.98
CA GLN A 833 2.07 -6.63 -18.08
C GLN A 833 3.42 -6.27 -18.68
N PRO A 834 4.10 -5.20 -18.20
CA PRO A 834 5.47 -4.93 -18.64
C PRO A 834 6.44 -5.96 -18.04
N PRO A 835 7.70 -5.98 -18.50
CA PRO A 835 8.76 -6.76 -17.87
C PRO A 835 8.85 -6.48 -16.36
N VAL A 836 9.08 -7.54 -15.58
CA VAL A 836 9.12 -7.45 -14.11
C VAL A 836 10.18 -6.44 -13.66
N TRP A 837 9.83 -5.60 -12.68
CA TRP A 837 10.68 -4.53 -12.13
C TRP A 837 11.07 -3.39 -13.09
N VAL A 838 10.64 -3.41 -14.36
CA VAL A 838 10.90 -2.35 -15.33
C VAL A 838 9.81 -1.28 -15.26
N ILE A 839 10.17 -0.02 -15.55
CA ILE A 839 9.20 1.07 -15.64
C ILE A 839 8.21 0.76 -16.78
N PRO A 840 6.89 0.92 -16.58
CA PRO A 840 5.90 0.68 -17.63
C PRO A 840 6.13 1.55 -18.87
N PRO A 841 5.71 1.09 -20.06
CA PRO A 841 5.88 1.83 -21.30
C PRO A 841 5.05 3.12 -21.31
N ILE A 842 5.52 4.11 -22.05
CA ILE A 842 4.81 5.36 -22.30
C ILE A 842 3.87 5.12 -23.48
N LEU A 843 2.57 5.18 -23.23
CA LEU A 843 1.59 4.97 -24.29
C LEU A 843 1.42 6.23 -25.15
N ASP A 844 1.50 6.06 -26.46
CA ASP A 844 1.11 7.07 -27.44
C ASP A 844 -0.42 7.26 -27.49
N ASP A 845 -0.86 8.36 -28.10
CA ASP A 845 -2.27 8.73 -28.14
C ASP A 845 -3.14 7.69 -28.85
N GLU A 846 -2.63 7.05 -29.91
CA GLU A 846 -3.34 5.97 -30.63
C GLU A 846 -3.59 4.77 -29.72
N THR A 847 -2.59 4.37 -28.94
CA THR A 847 -2.70 3.24 -28.00
C THR A 847 -3.64 3.59 -26.85
N LYS A 848 -3.58 4.82 -26.33
CA LYS A 848 -4.51 5.31 -25.30
C LYS A 848 -5.95 5.32 -25.80
N LEU A 849 -6.19 5.65 -27.07
CA LEU A 849 -7.50 5.62 -27.70
C LEU A 849 -8.09 4.21 -27.84
N MET A 850 -7.28 3.15 -27.73
CA MET A 850 -7.82 1.80 -27.60
C MET A 850 -8.70 1.72 -26.34
N GLY A 851 -8.35 2.37 -25.23
CA GLY A 851 -9.10 2.31 -23.98
C GLY A 851 -9.13 0.90 -23.37
N LYS A 852 -9.83 0.69 -22.24
CA LYS A 852 -9.93 -0.62 -21.58
C LYS A 852 -8.58 -1.33 -21.32
N ILE A 853 -7.51 -0.56 -21.15
CA ILE A 853 -6.18 -1.06 -20.77
C ILE A 853 -6.17 -1.20 -19.24
N ILE A 854 -5.48 -2.20 -18.71
CA ILE A 854 -5.24 -2.37 -17.27
C ILE A 854 -3.74 -2.48 -17.09
N TYR A 855 -3.17 -1.72 -16.16
CA TYR A 855 -1.77 -1.89 -15.79
C TYR A 855 -1.64 -3.11 -14.87
N ALA A 856 -0.88 -4.11 -15.32
CA ALA A 856 -0.79 -5.43 -14.69
C ALA A 856 0.65 -5.81 -14.26
N PRO A 857 1.25 -5.13 -13.27
CA PRO A 857 2.61 -5.45 -12.84
C PRO A 857 2.68 -6.67 -11.92
N HIS A 858 3.87 -7.27 -11.83
CA HIS A 858 4.22 -8.32 -10.87
C HIS A 858 5.00 -7.73 -9.69
N TYR A 859 4.79 -8.30 -8.51
CA TYR A 859 5.55 -7.94 -7.31
C TYR A 859 5.86 -9.14 -6.45
N TYR A 860 7.12 -9.26 -6.02
CA TYR A 860 7.57 -10.23 -5.04
C TYR A 860 8.48 -9.57 -4.01
N ASP A 861 8.37 -9.98 -2.75
CA ASP A 861 9.38 -9.61 -1.76
C ASP A 861 10.68 -10.39 -2.01
N GLY A 862 11.65 -9.74 -2.63
CA GLY A 862 12.89 -10.38 -3.07
C GLY A 862 13.65 -11.08 -1.94
N LEU A 863 13.71 -10.48 -0.75
CA LEU A 863 14.42 -11.06 0.38
C LEU A 863 13.74 -12.35 0.88
N THR A 864 12.42 -12.32 1.06
CA THR A 864 11.66 -13.52 1.50
C THR A 864 11.68 -14.61 0.44
N LEU A 865 11.52 -14.26 -0.84
CA LEU A 865 11.53 -15.22 -1.94
C LEU A 865 12.89 -15.91 -2.10
N MET A 866 13.98 -15.14 -2.05
CA MET A 866 15.34 -15.67 -2.23
C MET A 866 15.84 -16.47 -1.03
N SER A 867 15.62 -15.96 0.18
CA SER A 867 16.08 -16.62 1.40
C SER A 867 15.15 -17.76 1.86
N LYS A 868 13.91 -17.80 1.34
CA LYS A 868 12.81 -18.63 1.85
C LYS A 868 12.64 -18.50 3.37
N LYS A 869 12.82 -17.29 3.90
CA LYS A 869 12.68 -16.96 5.31
C LYS A 869 12.04 -15.59 5.46
N TRP A 870 11.09 -15.46 6.38
CA TRP A 870 10.54 -14.17 6.75
C TRP A 870 11.43 -13.47 7.77
N ASN A 871 12.17 -12.44 7.35
CA ASN A 871 13.02 -11.67 8.24
C ASN A 871 12.23 -10.56 8.94
N ARG A 872 12.08 -10.68 10.27
CA ARG A 872 11.34 -9.71 11.11
C ARG A 872 12.14 -8.45 11.44
N PHE A 873 13.46 -8.51 11.32
CA PHE A 873 14.36 -7.47 11.80
C PHE A 873 14.65 -6.43 10.74
N PHE A 874 14.86 -6.87 9.49
CA PHE A 874 15.11 -5.95 8.39
C PHE A 874 14.61 -6.49 7.05
N ASN A 875 14.31 -5.55 6.15
CA ASN A 875 14.08 -5.81 4.73
C ASN A 875 14.70 -4.66 3.89
N VAL A 876 14.62 -4.72 2.57
CA VAL A 876 15.23 -3.76 1.65
C VAL A 876 14.17 -3.19 0.69
N ASP A 877 14.15 -1.88 0.51
CA ASP A 877 13.39 -1.20 -0.56
C ASP A 877 14.06 -1.46 -1.91
N VAL A 878 13.85 -2.65 -2.47
CA VAL A 878 14.46 -3.10 -3.73
C VAL A 878 14.05 -2.19 -4.89
N LEU A 879 12.77 -1.81 -4.98
CA LEU A 879 12.30 -0.87 -6.00
C LEU A 879 13.05 0.46 -5.89
N GLY A 880 13.17 1.01 -4.69
CA GLY A 880 13.90 2.26 -4.45
C GLY A 880 15.37 2.18 -4.87
N VAL A 881 16.04 1.04 -4.65
CA VAL A 881 17.41 0.81 -5.16
C VAL A 881 17.43 0.79 -6.68
N LEU A 882 16.52 0.04 -7.32
CA LEU A 882 16.44 -0.08 -8.78
C LEU A 882 16.11 1.27 -9.46
N ARG A 883 15.35 2.14 -8.78
CA ARG A 883 15.01 3.50 -9.24
C ARG A 883 16.05 4.56 -8.85
N GLY A 884 17.15 4.19 -8.20
CA GLY A 884 18.18 5.14 -7.77
C GLY A 884 17.70 6.16 -6.74
N LYS A 885 16.65 5.85 -5.96
CA LYS A 885 16.07 6.69 -4.89
C LYS A 885 17.09 7.01 -3.79
N TYR A 886 18.09 6.15 -3.62
CA TYR A 886 19.10 6.23 -2.57
C TYR A 886 20.48 6.53 -3.13
N LEU A 887 21.23 7.42 -2.44
CA LEU A 887 22.65 7.68 -2.74
C LEU A 887 23.55 6.45 -2.54
N SER A 888 23.10 5.50 -1.71
CA SER A 888 23.76 4.21 -1.46
C SER A 888 22.70 3.16 -1.09
N PRO A 889 22.83 1.90 -1.56
CA PRO A 889 21.92 0.81 -1.20
C PRO A 889 21.74 0.59 0.31
N ALA A 890 22.71 0.99 1.14
CA ALA A 890 22.60 0.87 2.60
C ALA A 890 21.41 1.66 3.19
N PHE A 891 21.00 2.77 2.56
CA PHE A 891 19.84 3.57 3.01
C PHE A 891 18.50 2.95 2.61
N ALA A 892 18.50 1.91 1.76
CA ALA A 892 17.31 1.17 1.39
C ALA A 892 16.90 0.15 2.45
N VAL A 893 17.76 -0.14 3.44
CA VAL A 893 17.47 -1.11 4.50
C VAL A 893 16.47 -0.52 5.49
N LYS A 894 15.39 -1.27 5.76
CA LYS A 894 14.29 -0.91 6.66
C LYS A 894 14.31 -1.83 7.86
N PHE A 895 14.33 -1.27 9.07
CA PHE A 895 14.44 -2.04 10.32
C PHE A 895 13.12 -2.06 11.08
N GLY A 896 12.71 -3.26 11.52
CA GLY A 896 11.48 -3.52 12.26
C GLY A 896 10.27 -3.82 11.38
N GLU A 897 9.38 -4.69 11.85
CA GLU A 897 8.26 -5.24 11.06
C GLU A 897 7.31 -4.13 10.54
N THR A 898 7.05 -3.09 11.33
CA THR A 898 6.24 -1.93 10.91
C THR A 898 6.89 -1.17 9.75
N ALA A 899 8.20 -0.95 9.79
CA ALA A 899 8.92 -0.27 8.71
C ALA A 899 8.97 -1.13 7.45
N ILE A 900 9.10 -2.45 7.59
CA ILE A 900 9.04 -3.40 6.48
C ILE A 900 7.66 -3.33 5.80
N ARG A 901 6.57 -3.45 6.57
CA ARG A 901 5.19 -3.35 6.09
C ARG A 901 4.93 -2.03 5.35
N ASN A 902 5.35 -0.91 5.93
CA ASN A 902 5.22 0.41 5.30
C ASN A 902 6.07 0.53 4.03
N SER A 903 7.27 -0.05 4.00
CA SER A 903 8.12 -0.05 2.81
C SER A 903 7.51 -0.87 1.67
N MET A 904 6.88 -2.01 1.95
CA MET A 904 6.16 -2.78 0.93
C MET A 904 4.97 -1.98 0.39
N LYS A 905 4.20 -1.33 1.28
CA LYS A 905 3.11 -0.42 0.88
C LYS A 905 3.62 0.72 -0.03
N GLU A 906 4.73 1.36 0.33
CA GLU A 906 5.36 2.42 -0.48
C GLU A 906 5.78 1.91 -1.86
N GLN A 907 6.37 0.71 -1.95
CA GLN A 907 6.77 0.11 -3.22
C GLN A 907 5.57 -0.15 -4.14
N LEU A 908 4.51 -0.77 -3.63
CA LEU A 908 3.28 -1.03 -4.40
C LEU A 908 2.60 0.28 -4.84
N THR A 909 2.57 1.28 -3.96
CA THR A 909 2.03 2.61 -4.26
C THR A 909 2.86 3.31 -5.34
N ALA A 910 4.18 3.21 -5.29
CA ALA A 910 5.08 3.77 -6.29
C ALA A 910 4.88 3.11 -7.65
N MET A 911 4.77 1.78 -7.73
CA MET A 911 4.48 1.08 -8.98
C MET A 911 3.13 1.50 -9.57
N LYS A 912 2.08 1.62 -8.74
CA LYS A 912 0.78 2.15 -9.17
C LYS A 912 0.90 3.55 -9.75
N GLN A 913 1.69 4.42 -9.11
CA GLN A 913 1.94 5.78 -9.59
C GLN A 913 2.72 5.79 -10.92
N GLU A 914 3.73 4.92 -11.08
CA GLU A 914 4.45 4.76 -12.35
C GLU A 914 3.51 4.38 -13.51
N GLY A 915 2.49 3.55 -13.22
CA GLY A 915 1.41 3.24 -14.17
C GLY A 915 0.59 4.47 -14.56
N LEU A 916 0.19 5.29 -13.58
CA LEU A 916 -0.54 6.53 -13.84
C LEU A 916 0.27 7.54 -14.66
N ASP A 917 1.56 7.66 -14.37
CA ASP A 917 2.46 8.63 -15.00
C ASP A 917 2.77 8.27 -16.47
N ASN A 918 3.00 6.97 -16.77
CA ASN A 918 3.43 6.54 -18.10
C ASN A 918 2.27 6.05 -19.00
N ILE A 919 1.30 5.32 -18.44
CA ILE A 919 0.18 4.73 -19.18
C ILE A 919 -1.01 5.70 -19.22
N GLY A 920 -1.27 6.39 -18.10
CA GLY A 920 -2.39 7.32 -17.92
C GLY A 920 -3.42 6.85 -16.89
N PRO A 921 -4.60 7.50 -16.79
CA PRO A 921 -5.62 7.17 -15.81
C PRO A 921 -6.27 5.82 -16.12
N THR A 922 -5.68 4.75 -15.58
CA THR A 922 -6.06 3.36 -15.82
C THR A 922 -6.11 2.57 -14.51
N PRO A 923 -6.93 1.51 -14.38
CA PRO A 923 -6.87 0.63 -13.23
C PRO A 923 -5.51 -0.08 -13.14
N CYS A 924 -5.06 -0.32 -11.91
CA CYS A 924 -3.88 -1.12 -11.59
C CYS A 924 -4.31 -2.41 -10.88
N LEU A 925 -3.88 -3.55 -11.41
CA LEU A 925 -4.11 -4.86 -10.84
C LEU A 925 -2.77 -5.60 -10.77
N PHE A 926 -2.31 -6.00 -9.59
CA PHE A 926 -1.10 -6.83 -9.50
C PHE A 926 -1.43 -8.26 -9.94
N SER A 927 -1.02 -8.66 -11.15
CA SER A 927 -1.39 -9.95 -11.74
C SER A 927 -0.67 -11.14 -11.06
N GLU A 928 0.48 -10.89 -10.43
CA GLU A 928 1.16 -11.86 -9.59
C GLU A 928 1.77 -11.21 -8.34
N ILE A 929 1.43 -11.78 -7.19
CA ILE A 929 2.02 -11.47 -5.89
C ILE A 929 1.84 -12.67 -4.95
N GLY A 930 2.89 -13.07 -4.23
CA GLY A 930 2.83 -14.24 -3.36
C GLY A 930 4.05 -14.44 -2.48
N ILE A 931 4.05 -15.54 -1.72
CA ILE A 931 5.13 -15.93 -0.80
C ILE A 931 5.45 -17.43 -0.93
N PRO A 932 6.70 -17.86 -0.68
CA PRO A 932 7.00 -19.29 -0.54
C PRO A 932 6.37 -19.86 0.72
N TYR A 933 5.84 -21.07 0.65
CA TYR A 933 5.29 -21.80 1.79
C TYR A 933 6.31 -22.78 2.39
N ASP A 934 7.33 -23.21 1.63
CA ASP A 934 8.42 -24.08 2.09
C ASP A 934 9.50 -23.34 2.92
N MET A 935 9.10 -22.27 3.62
CA MET A 935 9.99 -21.45 4.44
C MET A 935 10.63 -22.22 5.59
N ASP A 936 11.78 -21.71 6.06
CA ASP A 936 12.47 -22.22 7.24
C ASP A 936 12.75 -23.74 7.13
N ASP A 937 13.16 -24.17 5.93
CA ASP A 937 13.41 -25.57 5.58
C ASP A 937 12.19 -26.46 5.83
N LYS A 938 11.02 -26.04 5.34
CA LYS A 938 9.75 -26.76 5.51
C LYS A 938 9.40 -26.98 7.00
N TYR A 939 9.71 -26.01 7.87
CA TYR A 939 9.41 -26.11 9.30
C TYR A 939 7.92 -26.35 9.55
N ALA A 940 7.07 -25.55 8.89
CA ALA A 940 5.61 -25.62 9.04
C ALA A 940 5.04 -27.02 8.70
N TYR A 941 5.64 -27.76 7.78
CA TYR A 941 5.13 -29.08 7.35
C TYR A 941 5.43 -30.17 8.39
N ARG A 942 6.46 -29.94 9.21
CA ARG A 942 6.85 -30.84 10.30
C ARG A 942 6.11 -30.53 11.60
N THR A 943 5.74 -29.26 11.83
CA THR A 943 5.18 -28.79 13.11
C THR A 943 3.72 -28.37 13.05
N GLY A 944 3.17 -28.14 11.86
CA GLY A 944 1.86 -27.51 11.66
C GLY A 944 1.84 -26.00 11.90
N ASP A 945 2.99 -25.38 12.25
CA ASP A 945 3.07 -23.96 12.57
C ASP A 945 3.41 -23.10 11.34
N TYR A 946 2.39 -22.44 10.80
CA TYR A 946 2.48 -21.51 9.66
C TYR A 946 2.74 -20.05 10.07
N THR A 947 3.18 -19.75 11.30
CA THR A 947 3.31 -18.37 11.79
C THR A 947 4.21 -17.49 10.89
N SER A 948 5.29 -18.04 10.32
CA SER A 948 6.22 -17.32 9.43
C SER A 948 5.50 -16.88 8.14
N GLN A 949 4.78 -17.81 7.50
CA GLN A 949 4.00 -17.62 6.30
C GLN A 949 2.81 -16.69 6.54
N THR A 950 2.12 -16.84 7.68
CA THR A 950 1.02 -15.95 8.09
C THR A 950 1.51 -14.50 8.19
N ARG A 951 2.67 -14.24 8.81
CA ARG A 951 3.22 -12.88 8.93
C ARG A 951 3.65 -12.30 7.57
N ALA A 952 4.36 -13.08 6.75
CA ALA A 952 4.79 -12.66 5.43
C ALA A 952 3.58 -12.36 4.50
N SER A 953 2.56 -13.21 4.55
CA SER A 953 1.32 -13.03 3.78
C SER A 953 0.54 -11.80 4.28
N ASP A 954 0.42 -11.61 5.60
CA ASP A 954 -0.23 -10.46 6.20
C ASP A 954 0.46 -9.13 5.83
N ALA A 955 1.80 -9.11 5.77
CA ALA A 955 2.56 -7.94 5.33
C ALA A 955 2.30 -7.58 3.85
N ASN A 956 2.21 -8.57 2.96
CA ASN A 956 1.85 -8.36 1.55
C ASN A 956 0.42 -7.84 1.41
N HIS A 957 -0.54 -8.45 2.12
CA HIS A 957 -1.93 -8.00 2.08
C HIS A 957 -2.08 -6.58 2.67
N PHE A 958 -1.39 -6.26 3.77
CA PHE A 958 -1.35 -4.89 4.32
C PHE A 958 -0.88 -3.87 3.28
N ALA A 959 0.15 -4.23 2.48
CA ALA A 959 0.66 -3.37 1.42
C ALA A 959 -0.37 -3.19 0.28
N LEU A 960 -1.05 -4.28 -0.15
CA LEU A 960 -2.12 -4.25 -1.15
C LEU A 960 -3.32 -3.40 -0.71
N GLU A 961 -3.77 -3.60 0.52
CA GLU A 961 -4.85 -2.84 1.15
C GLU A 961 -4.50 -1.36 1.25
N GLY A 962 -3.30 -1.06 1.74
CA GLY A 962 -2.80 0.31 1.86
C GLY A 962 -2.60 1.03 0.51
N ALA A 963 -2.31 0.30 -0.57
CA ALA A 963 -2.16 0.84 -1.92
C ALA A 963 -3.50 0.96 -2.68
N LEU A 964 -4.59 0.37 -2.15
CA LEU A 964 -5.92 0.33 -2.76
C LEU A 964 -5.85 -0.22 -4.20
N VAL A 965 -5.34 -1.43 -4.36
CA VAL A 965 -5.15 -2.09 -5.66
C VAL A 965 -5.83 -3.45 -5.71
N SER A 966 -6.31 -3.80 -6.90
CA SER A 966 -6.73 -5.17 -7.19
C SER A 966 -5.50 -6.07 -7.33
N TYR A 967 -5.66 -7.38 -7.13
CA TYR A 967 -4.55 -8.32 -7.26
C TYR A 967 -5.00 -9.74 -7.57
N THR A 968 -4.07 -10.56 -8.04
CA THR A 968 -4.19 -12.03 -8.11
C THR A 968 -3.07 -12.69 -7.33
N TRP A 969 -3.45 -13.40 -6.26
CA TRP A 969 -2.50 -14.07 -5.37
C TRP A 969 -1.86 -15.28 -6.04
N TRP A 970 -0.55 -15.40 -5.97
CA TRP A 970 0.22 -16.56 -6.38
C TRP A 970 0.41 -17.47 -5.15
N ASN A 971 -0.19 -18.66 -5.07
CA ASN A 971 -0.92 -19.40 -6.12
C ASN A 971 -1.95 -20.39 -5.54
N TYR A 972 -2.87 -20.92 -6.36
CA TYR A 972 -3.72 -22.07 -6.03
C TYR A 972 -3.42 -23.25 -6.96
N CYS A 973 -2.65 -24.24 -6.52
CA CYS A 973 -2.32 -25.44 -7.27
C CYS A 973 -2.99 -26.67 -6.65
N ALA A 974 -3.81 -27.39 -7.43
CA ALA A 974 -4.59 -28.52 -6.94
C ALA A 974 -3.72 -29.75 -6.63
N LEU A 975 -2.58 -29.91 -7.31
CA LEU A 975 -1.63 -31.02 -7.13
C LEU A 975 -0.50 -30.71 -6.13
N ASN A 976 -0.57 -29.59 -5.42
CA ASN A 976 0.50 -29.17 -4.52
C ASN A 976 0.68 -30.15 -3.34
N ASP A 977 1.92 -30.52 -3.05
CA ASP A 977 2.32 -31.45 -1.98
C ASP A 977 3.47 -30.87 -1.13
N HIS A 978 3.86 -31.53 -0.03
CA HIS A 978 4.97 -31.07 0.82
C HIS A 978 6.35 -31.40 0.27
N GLN A 979 6.46 -32.38 -0.64
CA GLN A 979 7.74 -32.90 -1.11
C GLN A 979 8.27 -32.05 -2.28
N TRP A 980 7.48 -31.96 -3.34
CA TRP A 980 7.78 -31.33 -4.62
C TRP A 980 7.08 -29.98 -4.80
N GLY A 981 6.24 -29.58 -3.84
CA GLY A 981 5.48 -28.34 -3.95
C GLY A 981 4.50 -28.45 -5.09
N ASP A 982 4.51 -27.47 -6.00
CA ASP A 982 3.55 -27.39 -7.10
C ASP A 982 3.88 -28.32 -8.28
N GLN A 983 4.81 -29.26 -8.06
CA GLN A 983 5.37 -30.20 -9.02
C GLN A 983 6.28 -29.57 -10.07
N TRP A 984 6.52 -28.26 -10.00
CA TRP A 984 7.30 -27.49 -10.96
C TRP A 984 8.52 -26.83 -10.33
N ASN A 985 9.74 -27.17 -10.79
CA ASN A 985 11.02 -26.59 -10.32
C ASN A 985 11.25 -26.58 -8.80
N GLY A 986 10.54 -27.42 -8.03
CA GLY A 986 10.58 -27.42 -6.56
C GLY A 986 10.03 -26.14 -5.94
N GLU A 987 9.16 -25.42 -6.65
CA GLU A 987 8.47 -24.24 -6.14
C GLU A 987 7.31 -24.66 -5.26
N ASP A 988 7.11 -23.92 -4.16
CA ASP A 988 5.99 -24.15 -3.28
C ASP A 988 5.42 -22.81 -2.86
N LEU A 989 4.54 -22.29 -3.69
CA LEU A 989 3.92 -20.97 -3.54
C LEU A 989 2.41 -21.07 -3.31
N SER A 990 1.87 -22.29 -3.21
CA SER A 990 0.42 -22.45 -3.15
C SER A 990 -0.16 -22.34 -1.75
N ILE A 991 -1.28 -21.61 -1.65
CA ILE A 991 -2.10 -21.47 -0.44
C ILE A 991 -2.84 -22.77 -0.06
N TYR A 992 -2.83 -23.75 -0.95
CA TYR A 992 -3.46 -25.06 -0.79
C TYR A 992 -2.43 -26.17 -0.93
N GLY A 993 -2.55 -27.24 -0.14
CA GLY A 993 -1.76 -28.47 -0.29
C GLY A 993 -2.60 -29.69 0.05
N ARG A 994 -2.39 -30.81 -0.63
CA ARG A 994 -3.17 -32.05 -0.41
C ARG A 994 -2.83 -32.71 0.94
N ASP A 995 -1.58 -32.58 1.36
CA ASP A 995 -1.03 -33.23 2.54
C ASP A 995 -1.38 -32.49 3.84
N ASP A 996 -1.87 -31.25 3.75
CA ASP A 996 -2.18 -30.46 4.94
C ASP A 996 -3.47 -30.93 5.59
N THR A 997 -3.36 -31.46 6.79
CA THR A 997 -4.53 -31.78 7.61
C THR A 997 -5.11 -30.53 8.24
N ALA A 998 -6.43 -30.53 8.44
CA ALA A 998 -7.10 -29.59 9.33
C ALA A 998 -6.36 -29.49 10.67
N PRO A 999 -6.13 -28.28 11.22
CA PRO A 999 -5.48 -28.19 12.52
C PRO A 999 -6.35 -28.90 13.58
N GLU A 1000 -5.82 -29.96 14.20
CA GLU A 1000 -6.35 -30.47 15.46
C GLU A 1000 -6.19 -29.37 16.49
N ARG A 1001 -7.28 -28.68 16.84
CA ARG A 1001 -7.27 -27.70 17.94
C ARG A 1001 -7.99 -28.32 19.13
N GLU A 1002 -7.28 -28.36 20.24
CA GLU A 1002 -7.79 -28.77 21.55
C GLU A 1002 -9.13 -28.08 21.82
N SER A 1003 -10.10 -28.88 22.24
CA SER A 1003 -11.35 -28.38 22.83
C SER A 1003 -11.01 -27.36 23.91
N ILE A 1004 -11.60 -26.17 23.81
CA ILE A 1004 -11.64 -25.24 24.94
C ILE A 1004 -12.25 -26.02 26.10
N GLU A 1005 -11.44 -26.37 27.11
CA GLU A 1005 -11.91 -27.01 28.32
C GLU A 1005 -12.95 -26.09 28.97
N THR A 1006 -14.22 -26.47 28.85
CA THR A 1006 -15.25 -25.99 29.76
C THR A 1006 -14.90 -26.49 31.17
N PRO A 1007 -14.88 -25.63 32.20
CA PRO A 1007 -14.70 -26.10 33.57
C PRO A 1007 -15.81 -27.10 33.92
N PRO A 1008 -15.54 -28.13 34.76
CA PRO A 1008 -16.53 -29.17 35.03
C PRO A 1008 -17.74 -28.56 35.75
N LEU A 1009 -18.93 -28.72 35.17
CA LEU A 1009 -20.18 -28.53 35.89
C LEU A 1009 -20.33 -29.70 36.87
N GLU A 1010 -20.31 -29.41 38.17
CA GLU A 1010 -20.69 -30.39 39.19
C GLU A 1010 -22.14 -30.86 38.96
N PRO A 1011 -22.45 -32.15 39.21
CA PRO A 1011 -23.79 -32.67 39.01
C PRO A 1011 -24.73 -32.17 40.11
N TYR A 1012 -25.73 -31.36 39.74
CA TYR A 1012 -26.81 -30.97 40.64
C TYR A 1012 -27.79 -32.14 40.81
N ASN A 1013 -27.77 -32.76 42.00
CA ASN A 1013 -28.75 -33.76 42.42
C ASN A 1013 -30.04 -33.07 42.87
N ASP A 1014 -31.13 -33.38 42.17
CA ASP A 1014 -32.48 -32.91 42.49
C ASP A 1014 -33.05 -33.74 43.65
N THR A 1015 -33.27 -33.12 44.82
CA THR A 1015 -34.22 -33.62 45.82
C THR A 1015 -34.95 -32.46 46.50
N PRO A 1016 -36.30 -32.43 46.49
CA PRO A 1016 -37.08 -31.33 47.04
C PRO A 1016 -37.49 -31.61 48.49
N ARG A 1017 -37.35 -30.62 49.39
CA ARG A 1017 -38.22 -30.44 50.57
C ARG A 1017 -37.98 -29.13 51.34
N ASP A 1018 -39.03 -28.29 51.31
CA ASP A 1018 -39.68 -27.59 52.43
C ASP A 1018 -38.83 -26.93 53.54
N THR A 1019 -38.88 -25.58 53.62
CA THR A 1019 -39.64 -24.78 54.62
C THR A 1019 -38.98 -23.42 54.96
N LEU A 1020 -39.77 -22.36 54.72
CA LEU A 1020 -40.06 -21.17 55.56
C LEU A 1020 -38.96 -20.19 56.07
N ASN A 1021 -39.24 -18.92 55.77
CA ASN A 1021 -38.93 -17.65 56.49
C ASN A 1021 -37.46 -17.18 56.41
N THR A 1022 -37.12 -15.91 56.12
CA THR A 1022 -37.79 -14.63 56.38
C THR A 1022 -37.18 -13.55 55.46
N ILE A 1023 -37.97 -12.53 55.14
CA ILE A 1023 -37.56 -11.34 54.37
C ILE A 1023 -36.69 -10.44 55.25
N ASP A 1024 -35.63 -9.86 54.67
CA ASP A 1024 -35.20 -8.52 55.06
C ASP A 1024 -34.75 -7.69 53.86
N SER A 1025 -35.13 -6.42 53.89
CA SER A 1025 -35.13 -5.50 52.77
C SER A 1025 -33.80 -4.77 52.61
N THR A 1026 -33.06 -5.03 51.53
CA THR A 1026 -32.16 -4.08 50.84
C THR A 1026 -31.46 -4.79 49.67
N SER A 1027 -32.05 -4.71 48.46
CA SER A 1027 -31.40 -4.72 47.14
C SER A 1027 -32.42 -5.07 46.06
N LEU A 1028 -33.17 -4.06 45.60
CA LEU A 1028 -34.07 -4.17 44.45
C LEU A 1028 -33.75 -3.04 43.47
N LYS A 1029 -32.85 -3.33 42.53
CA LYS A 1029 -32.80 -2.78 41.16
C LYS A 1029 -31.81 -3.57 40.32
N GLY A 1030 -32.23 -4.79 39.99
CA GLY A 1030 -31.56 -5.72 39.08
C GLY A 1030 -32.59 -6.67 38.51
N ALA A 1031 -33.70 -6.13 37.99
CA ALA A 1031 -34.75 -6.92 37.36
C ALA A 1031 -35.41 -6.07 36.27
N LEU A 1032 -34.98 -6.30 35.02
CA LEU A 1032 -35.79 -6.35 33.79
C LEU A 1032 -34.84 -6.53 32.59
N SER A 1033 -34.31 -7.75 32.48
CA SER A 1033 -33.75 -8.31 31.25
C SER A 1033 -34.57 -9.56 30.95
N THR A 1034 -35.57 -9.44 30.09
CA THR A 1034 -36.36 -10.54 29.56
C THR A 1034 -35.64 -11.17 28.37
N THR A 1035 -35.10 -12.37 28.61
CA THR A 1035 -35.01 -13.58 27.78
C THR A 1035 -35.13 -13.48 26.24
N PRO A 1036 -34.15 -14.02 25.47
CA PRO A 1036 -34.38 -14.55 24.13
C PRO A 1036 -34.89 -16.00 24.18
N MET A 1037 -35.95 -16.30 23.43
CA MET A 1037 -36.48 -17.64 23.19
C MET A 1037 -35.47 -18.52 22.44
N SER A 1038 -35.38 -19.77 22.86
CA SER A 1038 -34.58 -20.85 22.30
C SER A 1038 -34.95 -21.20 20.85
N THR A 1039 -33.97 -21.16 19.95
CA THR A 1039 -34.01 -21.80 18.63
C THR A 1039 -33.52 -23.24 18.72
N GLU A 1040 -34.30 -24.16 18.15
CA GLU A 1040 -33.85 -25.53 17.88
C GLU A 1040 -32.56 -25.51 17.05
N ARG A 1041 -31.55 -26.25 17.53
CA ARG A 1041 -30.25 -26.39 16.87
C ARG A 1041 -30.36 -27.38 15.72
N LEU A 1042 -30.39 -26.89 14.49
CA LEU A 1042 -29.91 -27.66 13.33
C LEU A 1042 -28.42 -27.38 13.16
N SER A 1043 -27.60 -28.38 13.45
CA SER A 1043 -26.16 -28.36 13.24
C SER A 1043 -25.84 -28.52 11.75
N THR A 1044 -25.47 -27.43 11.08
CA THR A 1044 -24.70 -27.50 9.83
C THR A 1044 -23.22 -27.35 10.15
N SER A 1045 -22.49 -28.44 9.99
CA SER A 1045 -21.04 -28.54 10.11
C SER A 1045 -20.33 -27.52 9.21
N ILE A 1046 -19.49 -26.66 9.80
CA ILE A 1046 -18.53 -25.83 9.08
C ILE A 1046 -17.62 -26.76 8.27
N GLY A 1047 -17.57 -26.57 6.94
CA GLY A 1047 -16.90 -27.48 6.00
C GLY A 1047 -15.44 -27.76 6.33
N SER A 1048 -15.00 -29.00 6.08
CA SER A 1048 -13.69 -29.54 6.44
C SER A 1048 -12.51 -28.63 6.03
N SER A 1049 -11.70 -28.23 7.01
CA SER A 1049 -10.46 -27.47 6.87
C SER A 1049 -9.27 -28.30 6.34
N MET A 1050 -9.52 -29.27 5.46
CA MET A 1050 -8.44 -30.04 4.84
C MET A 1050 -7.74 -29.21 3.76
N GLY A 1051 -6.41 -29.13 3.85
CA GLY A 1051 -5.53 -28.63 2.81
C GLY A 1051 -5.15 -27.15 2.88
N THR A 1052 -5.47 -26.43 3.96
CA THR A 1052 -5.32 -24.96 4.02
C THR A 1052 -4.04 -24.51 4.69
N ARG A 1053 -3.25 -23.62 4.05
CA ARG A 1053 -1.95 -23.16 4.56
C ARG A 1053 -1.95 -21.67 4.91
N ALA A 1054 -1.62 -21.30 6.16
CA ALA A 1054 -1.65 -19.90 6.61
C ALA A 1054 -3.01 -19.21 6.36
N ALA A 1055 -4.11 -19.94 6.57
CA ALA A 1055 -5.49 -19.49 6.33
C ALA A 1055 -5.83 -18.17 7.03
N ASP A 1056 -5.25 -17.93 8.21
CA ASP A 1056 -5.46 -16.70 8.98
C ASP A 1056 -5.05 -15.44 8.21
N ALA A 1057 -4.04 -15.51 7.34
CA ALA A 1057 -3.59 -14.33 6.61
C ALA A 1057 -4.43 -14.06 5.37
N PHE A 1058 -4.76 -15.08 4.58
CA PHE A 1058 -5.42 -14.86 3.29
C PHE A 1058 -6.95 -14.98 3.34
N ILE A 1059 -7.59 -15.62 4.33
CA ILE A 1059 -9.06 -15.61 4.44
C ILE A 1059 -9.50 -14.33 5.15
N ARG A 1060 -9.43 -13.17 4.49
CA ARG A 1060 -9.65 -11.86 5.10
C ARG A 1060 -10.85 -11.10 4.54
N PRO A 1061 -11.45 -10.17 5.31
CA PRO A 1061 -12.57 -9.35 4.86
C PRO A 1061 -12.11 -8.34 3.80
N VAL A 1062 -12.94 -8.15 2.76
CA VAL A 1062 -12.60 -7.28 1.62
C VAL A 1062 -13.86 -6.60 1.07
N PRO A 1063 -13.82 -5.29 0.75
CA PRO A 1063 -14.90 -4.64 0.02
C PRO A 1063 -14.98 -5.21 -1.41
N VAL A 1064 -16.08 -5.86 -1.77
CA VAL A 1064 -16.24 -6.51 -3.08
C VAL A 1064 -16.87 -5.55 -4.08
N LYS A 1065 -17.94 -4.86 -3.68
CA LYS A 1065 -18.63 -3.84 -4.49
C LYS A 1065 -18.97 -2.66 -3.61
N VAL A 1066 -18.60 -1.45 -3.98
CA VAL A 1066 -18.74 -0.27 -3.12
C VAL A 1066 -19.51 0.83 -3.84
N SER A 1067 -20.57 1.33 -3.21
CA SER A 1067 -21.36 2.45 -3.73
C SER A 1067 -20.68 3.78 -3.38
N GLY A 1068 -19.71 4.17 -4.22
CA GLY A 1068 -18.90 5.36 -4.02
C GLY A 1068 -17.44 5.06 -4.32
N LYS A 1069 -16.54 5.82 -3.69
CA LYS A 1069 -15.09 5.62 -3.79
C LYS A 1069 -14.52 5.03 -2.51
N VAL A 1070 -13.75 3.96 -2.60
CA VAL A 1070 -12.96 3.47 -1.46
C VAL A 1070 -11.82 4.45 -1.17
N SER A 1071 -11.84 5.05 0.01
CA SER A 1071 -10.83 6.02 0.44
C SER A 1071 -9.75 5.35 1.29
N ASN A 1072 -10.12 4.35 2.09
CA ASN A 1072 -9.19 3.51 2.84
C ASN A 1072 -9.89 2.21 3.24
N TYR A 1073 -9.15 1.10 3.30
CA TYR A 1073 -9.59 -0.07 4.04
C TYR A 1073 -8.38 -0.82 4.59
N ASN A 1074 -8.55 -1.49 5.73
CA ASN A 1074 -7.48 -2.25 6.39
C ASN A 1074 -8.10 -3.37 7.24
N PHE A 1075 -7.48 -4.54 7.22
CA PHE A 1075 -7.75 -5.61 8.17
C PHE A 1075 -6.59 -5.79 9.16
N ASN A 1076 -6.84 -5.45 10.42
CA ASN A 1076 -5.92 -5.77 11.52
C ASN A 1076 -6.13 -7.22 11.97
N LEU A 1077 -5.27 -8.12 11.50
CA LEU A 1077 -5.33 -9.55 11.80
C LEU A 1077 -5.23 -9.85 13.31
N ALA A 1078 -4.30 -9.19 14.02
CA ALA A 1078 -4.06 -9.43 15.45
C ALA A 1078 -5.27 -9.07 16.32
N GLN A 1079 -5.97 -7.98 15.98
CA GLN A 1079 -7.17 -7.55 16.69
C GLN A 1079 -8.47 -8.14 16.10
N SER A 1080 -8.40 -8.73 14.91
CA SER A 1080 -9.56 -9.14 14.10
C SER A 1080 -10.55 -7.99 13.90
N VAL A 1081 -10.02 -6.82 13.53
CA VAL A 1081 -10.80 -5.61 13.24
C VAL A 1081 -10.62 -5.23 11.78
N PHE A 1082 -11.73 -5.10 11.06
CA PHE A 1082 -11.77 -4.58 9.70
C PHE A 1082 -12.38 -3.19 9.69
N SER A 1083 -11.74 -2.26 9.00
CA SER A 1083 -12.22 -0.89 8.84
C SER A 1083 -12.27 -0.55 7.36
N LEU A 1084 -13.38 0.06 6.94
CA LEU A 1084 -13.62 0.55 5.59
C LEU A 1084 -14.13 1.99 5.65
N THR A 1085 -13.47 2.88 4.92
CA THR A 1085 -13.88 4.27 4.74
C THR A 1085 -14.19 4.51 3.26
N VAL A 1086 -15.40 4.99 2.99
CA VAL A 1086 -15.92 5.24 1.64
C VAL A 1086 -16.33 6.70 1.52
N THR A 1087 -15.92 7.36 0.46
CA THR A 1087 -16.58 8.59 0.00
C THR A 1087 -17.79 8.16 -0.83
N ALA A 1088 -18.91 7.99 -0.13
CA ALA A 1088 -20.10 7.31 -0.58
C ALA A 1088 -21.01 8.17 -1.46
N THR A 1089 -21.59 7.52 -2.46
CA THR A 1089 -22.87 7.93 -3.07
C THR A 1089 -24.00 7.19 -2.35
N SER A 1090 -25.18 7.80 -2.23
CA SER A 1090 -26.31 7.14 -1.56
C SER A 1090 -26.65 5.82 -2.23
N THR A 1091 -26.67 4.74 -1.45
CA THR A 1091 -27.05 3.41 -1.94
C THR A 1091 -28.53 3.37 -2.33
N THR A 1092 -28.88 2.47 -3.26
CA THR A 1092 -30.27 2.11 -3.55
C THR A 1092 -30.56 0.73 -2.96
N GLU A 1093 -31.83 0.37 -2.83
CA GLU A 1093 -32.23 -0.96 -2.34
C GLU A 1093 -31.59 -2.10 -3.17
N LEU A 1094 -31.43 -1.89 -4.48
CA LEU A 1094 -30.88 -2.86 -5.42
C LEU A 1094 -29.36 -2.83 -5.54
N SER A 1095 -28.69 -1.84 -4.93
CA SER A 1095 -27.26 -1.62 -5.08
C SER A 1095 -26.58 -1.24 -3.75
N PRO A 1096 -26.61 -2.13 -2.74
CA PRO A 1096 -25.85 -1.91 -1.52
C PRO A 1096 -24.34 -1.97 -1.77
N THR A 1097 -23.56 -1.46 -0.81
CA THR A 1097 -22.15 -1.79 -0.66
C THR A 1097 -22.04 -3.22 -0.12
N GLU A 1098 -21.29 -4.07 -0.80
CA GLU A 1098 -21.07 -5.49 -0.49
C GLU A 1098 -19.64 -5.69 0.00
N VAL A 1099 -19.49 -6.20 1.22
CA VAL A 1099 -18.20 -6.54 1.84
C VAL A 1099 -18.19 -8.03 2.13
N PHE A 1100 -17.21 -8.76 1.61
CA PHE A 1100 -16.98 -10.14 2.02
C PHE A 1100 -16.45 -10.13 3.45
N VAL A 1101 -17.12 -10.81 4.37
CA VAL A 1101 -16.76 -10.88 5.79
C VAL A 1101 -16.73 -12.35 6.19
N PRO A 1102 -15.54 -12.96 6.27
CA PRO A 1102 -15.43 -14.40 6.45
C PRO A 1102 -15.86 -14.82 7.85
N LEU A 1103 -16.73 -15.83 7.92
CA LEU A 1103 -17.08 -16.53 9.16
C LEU A 1103 -15.84 -17.09 9.86
N TYR A 1104 -14.76 -17.30 9.10
CA TYR A 1104 -13.46 -17.69 9.63
C TYR A 1104 -12.92 -16.69 10.65
N HIS A 1105 -13.03 -15.37 10.49
CA HIS A 1105 -12.61 -14.41 11.54
C HIS A 1105 -13.77 -13.83 12.33
N PHE A 1106 -14.96 -13.80 11.72
CA PHE A 1106 -16.14 -13.12 12.23
C PHE A 1106 -17.31 -14.11 12.35
N PRO A 1107 -17.30 -15.01 13.35
CA PRO A 1107 -18.40 -15.93 13.56
C PRO A 1107 -19.66 -15.13 13.97
N ARG A 1108 -20.83 -15.62 13.53
CA ARG A 1108 -22.10 -14.88 13.62
C ARG A 1108 -22.50 -14.47 15.03
N ASP A 1109 -22.16 -15.28 16.04
CA ASP A 1109 -22.44 -15.04 17.45
C ASP A 1109 -21.56 -13.94 18.08
N ARG A 1110 -20.47 -13.54 17.40
CA ARG A 1110 -19.49 -12.55 17.88
C ARG A 1110 -19.07 -11.56 16.79
N LEU A 1111 -20.01 -11.26 15.88
CA LEU A 1111 -19.86 -10.24 14.86
C LEU A 1111 -20.42 -8.91 15.40
N ASP A 1112 -19.55 -7.94 15.65
CA ASP A 1112 -19.94 -6.59 16.04
C ASP A 1112 -19.69 -5.62 14.87
N VAL A 1113 -20.74 -4.92 14.44
CA VAL A 1113 -20.71 -4.07 13.23
C VAL A 1113 -21.11 -2.66 13.63
N GLU A 1114 -20.13 -1.76 13.55
CA GLU A 1114 -20.30 -0.33 13.75
C GLU A 1114 -20.39 0.35 12.38
N ILE A 1115 -21.51 1.02 12.11
CA ILE A 1115 -21.70 1.83 10.91
C ILE A 1115 -22.00 3.27 11.29
N THR A 1116 -21.55 4.18 10.43
CA THR A 1116 -21.82 5.62 10.55
C THR A 1116 -23.26 6.00 10.20
N ASP A 1117 -23.81 5.39 9.15
CA ASP A 1117 -25.15 5.67 8.66
C ASP A 1117 -25.79 4.44 8.00
N GLY A 1118 -27.13 4.42 8.03
CA GLY A 1118 -27.97 3.46 7.32
C GLY A 1118 -28.16 2.11 8.03
N ARG A 1119 -28.29 1.03 7.25
CA ARG A 1119 -28.55 -0.32 7.76
C ARG A 1119 -27.65 -1.34 7.10
N TRP A 1120 -27.47 -2.49 7.75
CA TRP A 1120 -26.71 -3.60 7.20
C TRP A 1120 -27.47 -4.93 7.37
N ALA A 1121 -27.13 -5.90 6.52
CA ALA A 1121 -27.59 -7.28 6.60
C ALA A 1121 -26.43 -8.22 6.24
N TYR A 1122 -26.35 -9.37 6.89
CA TYR A 1122 -25.34 -10.39 6.62
C TYR A 1122 -25.98 -11.62 5.97
N GLU A 1123 -25.36 -12.11 4.91
CA GLU A 1123 -25.80 -13.29 4.16
C GLU A 1123 -24.81 -14.43 4.39
N ASP A 1124 -25.25 -15.47 5.11
CA ASP A 1124 -24.38 -16.57 5.56
C ASP A 1124 -23.82 -17.41 4.38
N GLU A 1125 -24.65 -17.68 3.36
CA GLU A 1125 -24.28 -18.53 2.23
C GLU A 1125 -23.12 -17.95 1.41
N THR A 1126 -23.13 -16.63 1.22
CA THR A 1126 -22.12 -15.90 0.45
C THR A 1126 -21.07 -15.22 1.33
N GLN A 1127 -21.21 -15.33 2.66
CA GLN A 1127 -20.39 -14.63 3.66
C GLN A 1127 -20.26 -13.13 3.36
N THR A 1128 -21.36 -12.49 2.92
CA THR A 1128 -21.36 -11.11 2.44
C THR A 1128 -22.19 -10.21 3.34
N LEU A 1129 -21.58 -9.13 3.82
CA LEU A 1129 -22.25 -8.03 4.51
C LEU A 1129 -22.70 -7.00 3.47
N LYS A 1130 -24.02 -6.82 3.36
CA LYS A 1130 -24.66 -5.79 2.54
C LYS A 1130 -24.93 -4.57 3.43
N TRP A 1131 -24.42 -3.40 3.02
CA TRP A 1131 -24.54 -2.14 3.74
C TRP A 1131 -25.21 -1.09 2.86
N TRP A 1132 -26.35 -0.58 3.32
CA TRP A 1132 -27.08 0.52 2.70
C TRP A 1132 -26.81 1.79 3.51
N HIS A 1133 -26.07 2.73 2.95
CA HIS A 1133 -25.69 4.00 3.57
C HIS A 1133 -26.08 5.20 2.69
N GLY A 1134 -26.16 6.39 3.32
CA GLY A 1134 -26.31 7.67 2.64
C GLY A 1134 -25.05 8.11 1.90
N SER A 1135 -25.11 9.32 1.31
CA SER A 1135 -23.96 9.96 0.66
C SER A 1135 -22.99 10.57 1.67
N GLY A 1136 -21.76 10.88 1.25
CA GLY A 1136 -20.75 11.55 2.07
C GLY A 1136 -19.67 10.59 2.59
N ASN A 1137 -18.88 11.00 3.58
CA ASN A 1137 -17.86 10.12 4.15
C ASN A 1137 -18.50 9.14 5.13
N GLN A 1138 -18.49 7.86 4.77
CA GLN A 1138 -19.09 6.78 5.52
C GLN A 1138 -18.00 5.83 6.00
N VAL A 1139 -18.10 5.40 7.24
CA VAL A 1139 -17.22 4.43 7.89
C VAL A 1139 -18.02 3.20 8.30
N LEU A 1140 -17.46 2.03 7.99
CA LEU A 1140 -17.87 0.71 8.44
C LEU A 1140 -16.70 0.10 9.21
N LYS A 1141 -16.95 -0.35 10.44
CA LYS A 1141 -16.00 -1.08 11.25
C LYS A 1141 -16.62 -2.39 11.71
N ILE A 1142 -15.89 -3.48 11.56
CA ILE A 1142 -16.32 -4.82 11.92
C ILE A 1142 -15.31 -5.39 12.90
N THR A 1143 -15.77 -5.78 14.08
CA THR A 1143 -14.96 -6.38 15.13
C THR A 1143 -15.34 -7.86 15.25
N GLY A 1144 -14.34 -8.72 15.14
CA GLY A 1144 -14.48 -10.17 15.24
C GLY A 1144 -13.84 -10.74 16.51
N VAL A 1145 -13.57 -12.05 16.48
CA VAL A 1145 -12.99 -12.76 17.63
C VAL A 1145 -11.48 -12.63 17.58
N LYS A 1146 -10.88 -12.10 18.66
CA LYS A 1146 -9.43 -12.17 18.87
C LYS A 1146 -9.02 -13.64 18.98
N ARG A 1147 -8.39 -14.16 17.94
CA ARG A 1147 -7.89 -15.53 17.89
C ARG A 1147 -6.43 -15.69 18.30
N PHE A 1148 -5.71 -14.57 18.43
CA PHE A 1148 -4.31 -14.59 18.84
C PHE A 1148 -4.19 -14.26 20.34
N ALA A 1149 -3.91 -15.30 21.13
CA ALA A 1149 -3.68 -15.21 22.58
C ALA A 1149 -2.20 -14.97 22.96
N GLN A 1150 -1.30 -14.87 21.97
CA GLN A 1150 0.09 -14.47 22.17
C GLN A 1150 0.31 -13.10 21.52
N THR A 1151 0.87 -12.19 22.30
CA THR A 1151 1.20 -10.82 21.95
C THR A 1151 1.86 -10.72 20.56
N PHE A 1152 1.17 -10.05 19.64
CA PHE A 1152 1.79 -9.38 18.48
C PHE A 1152 2.53 -8.10 18.90
N GLU A 1153 2.81 -7.93 20.20
CA GLU A 1153 3.54 -6.82 20.81
C GLU A 1153 4.98 -7.24 21.11
N ASP A 1154 5.88 -6.27 20.96
CA ASP A 1154 7.36 -6.30 21.00
C ASP A 1154 8.00 -6.80 22.32
N ASP A 1155 7.60 -7.95 22.85
CA ASP A 1155 8.25 -8.56 24.01
C ASP A 1155 9.08 -9.78 23.60
N THR A 1156 10.36 -9.54 23.33
CA THR A 1156 11.52 -10.38 23.72
C THR A 1156 12.84 -9.82 23.16
N TYR A 1157 13.14 -8.55 23.44
CA TYR A 1157 14.48 -7.98 23.14
C TYR A 1157 15.54 -8.41 24.17
N PHE A 1158 15.16 -8.86 25.38
CA PHE A 1158 16.09 -9.14 26.47
C PHE A 1158 16.36 -10.62 26.78
N ASP A 1159 15.50 -11.56 26.40
CA ASP A 1159 15.65 -12.96 26.84
C ASP A 1159 16.49 -13.84 25.90
N MET A 1160 16.64 -13.47 24.62
CA MET A 1160 17.52 -14.20 23.69
C MET A 1160 19.02 -13.87 23.87
N PHE A 1161 19.37 -12.74 24.48
CA PHE A 1161 20.77 -12.34 24.70
C PHE A 1161 21.42 -12.96 25.95
N LYS A 1162 20.67 -13.74 26.76
CA LYS A 1162 21.25 -14.52 27.87
C LYS A 1162 21.79 -15.89 27.43
N ASN A 1163 21.36 -16.43 26.29
CA ASN A 1163 21.65 -17.82 25.92
C ASN A 1163 22.63 -18.02 24.74
N VAL A 1164 23.26 -16.96 24.21
CA VAL A 1164 24.27 -17.06 23.13
C VAL A 1164 25.69 -16.68 23.64
N SER A 1165 25.91 -16.77 24.95
CA SER A 1165 27.22 -16.60 25.58
C SER A 1165 27.77 -17.95 26.08
N CYS A 1166 27.79 -18.98 25.24
CA CYS A 1166 28.58 -20.20 25.43
C CYS A 1166 28.47 -21.09 24.20
N LEU A 1167 29.33 -20.86 23.20
CA LEU A 1167 29.90 -21.85 22.27
C LEU A 1167 30.48 -21.09 21.08
N ILE A 1168 31.75 -20.73 21.20
CA ILE A 1168 32.84 -20.86 20.21
C ILE A 1168 34.03 -20.13 20.83
N MET A 1169 34.87 -20.95 21.47
CA MET A 1169 36.31 -20.83 21.43
C MET A 1169 36.76 -21.53 20.15
#